data_AF-A0A923TAK0-F1
#
_entry.id   AF-A0A923TAK0-F1
#
_cell.length_a   1.000
_cell.length_b   1.000
_cell.length_c   1.000
_cell.angle_alpha   90.00
_cell.angle_beta   90.00
_cell.angle_gamma   90.00
#
_symmetry.space_group_name_H-M   'P 1'
#
loop_
_entity.id
_entity.type
_entity.pdbx_description
1 polymer ?
#
loop_
_entity_poly.entity_id
_entity_poly.type
_entity_poly.pdbx_seq_one_letter_code
_entity_poly.pdbx_strand_id
1 'polypeptide(L)'
;MERSVGKKSGQALLVFVLAAAVFCFFFRGLMLSPNLYAPTFGGDGLTIHYNLFYHAAYGDGADLQAQYHPHTENIFLTDAQSLLAVALAELRPVFPHLHQYAVGFSNGLIFWSNPLAALFLFLILRRLGVRWGVALAGGLFIAMLSPQILRQLGGQYTLGYTFLLPLLIWYLLSYEAGRSYWWRSLLAATVVILAGINNPYLYAICGAFLLGAVVLAALAKWLRVLPMPGRMVLHWLGVFLLTTGVVFLTVKGFDTVEDRVEVPFGFFHNTATWGGLLTSPKLFTYAPVRRILIGLAQPYRETPMYLGIIPILLTLILPVLWVYYRARRRSLTVWKSPVLTLLLASSVLGLIFGFGLPFAWVEDWTYAHLGSILQFRAPVRFAWPFYYVLGLVAVCGLDWIAQTRKKRWAGIAWWVLPLAVWGIEANQYLNFSLEDHYYSNAFRPSELRHFGEIAKARNIDTAQFSSIYLLPSEQGWSDKIYRDGSWRSNHDGYKLSLATSLPLLNGKLSRVSLGWVLKSLQVVSHPLIDKALLEEIDRGKDIVLLTSLENPLSAREDSLRQLGEVLYSNDKMELRRLRPEVLAENHRTARQAALADTLLTTQFINLPTEEDPAHAFVGKGSRKVGPGWTDIWSLDHTALPGSGPYEISFWYFVDKTRFGGPKFYFRTLDAEGKIVEEQYQWTNEAWDTQRGWLRMFFTVAAAKPGHRSILYGDYFHHYWLDAFLLRPQDRNVRVVHDDGVLYNNYWLPK
;
A
#
# COMPACT_ATOMS: atom_id res chain seq x y z
N MET A 1 42.34 -21.18 -21.74
CA MET A 1 41.36 -20.48 -20.88
C MET A 1 40.02 -20.21 -21.60
N GLU A 2 40.01 -20.08 -22.94
CA GLU A 2 38.81 -19.79 -23.75
C GLU A 2 37.73 -20.90 -23.78
N ARG A 3 38.12 -22.20 -23.80
CA ARG A 3 37.14 -23.32 -23.77
C ARG A 3 36.31 -23.43 -22.47
N SER A 4 36.77 -22.80 -21.37
CA SER A 4 36.07 -22.76 -20.07
C SER A 4 35.02 -21.66 -20.00
N VAL A 5 35.25 -20.54 -20.71
CA VAL A 5 34.34 -19.39 -20.73
C VAL A 5 33.11 -19.70 -21.59
N GLY A 6 33.29 -20.31 -22.77
CA GLY A 6 32.17 -20.69 -23.65
C GLY A 6 31.17 -21.67 -23.02
N LYS A 7 31.65 -22.64 -22.21
CA LYS A 7 30.77 -23.58 -21.48
C LYS A 7 29.93 -22.91 -20.39
N LYS A 8 30.43 -21.85 -19.75
CA LYS A 8 29.69 -21.13 -18.69
C LYS A 8 28.60 -20.24 -19.29
N SER A 9 28.88 -19.59 -20.42
CA SER A 9 27.88 -18.76 -21.11
C SER A 9 26.72 -19.58 -21.66
N GLY A 10 26.98 -20.76 -22.26
CA GLY A 10 25.92 -21.65 -22.74
C GLY A 10 25.00 -22.18 -21.62
N GLN A 11 25.56 -22.46 -20.43
CA GLN A 11 24.77 -22.90 -19.27
C GLN A 11 23.84 -21.80 -18.75
N ALA A 12 24.32 -20.55 -18.67
CA ALA A 12 23.54 -19.42 -18.22
C ALA A 12 22.33 -19.16 -19.15
N LEU A 13 22.57 -19.17 -20.47
CA LEU A 13 21.51 -19.04 -21.46
C LEU A 13 20.48 -20.17 -21.35
N LEU A 14 20.93 -21.42 -21.22
CA LEU A 14 20.04 -22.56 -21.05
C LEU A 14 19.17 -22.43 -19.79
N VAL A 15 19.75 -22.00 -18.66
CA VAL A 15 18.99 -21.77 -17.42
C VAL A 15 17.92 -20.70 -17.62
N PHE A 16 18.27 -19.58 -18.27
CA PHE A 16 17.31 -18.52 -18.54
C PHE A 16 16.17 -19.01 -19.42
N VAL A 17 16.46 -19.74 -20.51
CA VAL A 17 15.45 -20.28 -21.42
C VAL A 17 14.54 -21.29 -20.70
N LEU A 18 15.10 -22.19 -19.89
CA LEU A 18 14.31 -23.16 -19.12
C LEU A 18 13.44 -22.47 -18.07
N ALA A 19 13.99 -21.50 -17.33
CA ALA A 19 13.23 -20.74 -16.36
C ALA A 19 12.11 -19.93 -17.04
N ALA A 20 12.40 -19.30 -18.19
CA ALA A 20 11.40 -18.60 -18.99
C ALA A 20 10.29 -19.55 -19.45
N ALA A 21 10.62 -20.74 -19.95
CA ALA A 21 9.62 -21.73 -20.34
C ALA A 21 8.71 -22.13 -19.17
N VAL A 22 9.29 -22.39 -17.99
CA VAL A 22 8.53 -22.72 -16.77
C VAL A 22 7.63 -21.57 -16.36
N PHE A 23 8.16 -20.34 -16.25
CA PHE A 23 7.36 -19.20 -15.83
C PHE A 23 6.29 -18.80 -16.87
N CYS A 24 6.56 -18.92 -18.18
CA CYS A 24 5.54 -18.74 -19.21
C CYS A 24 4.41 -19.77 -19.11
N PHE A 25 4.71 -21.01 -18.73
CA PHE A 25 3.70 -22.03 -18.49
C PHE A 25 2.75 -21.64 -17.33
N PHE A 26 3.29 -21.08 -16.25
CA PHE A 26 2.50 -20.65 -15.08
C PHE A 26 1.77 -19.32 -15.30
N PHE A 27 2.48 -18.26 -15.70
CA PHE A 27 1.94 -16.91 -15.84
C PHE A 27 1.15 -16.68 -17.13
N ARG A 28 1.26 -17.58 -18.11
CA ARG A 28 0.47 -17.59 -19.36
C ARG A 28 0.50 -16.23 -20.07
N GLY A 29 -0.66 -15.64 -20.35
CA GLY A 29 -0.78 -14.36 -21.04
C GLY A 29 -0.18 -13.17 -20.30
N LEU A 30 0.07 -13.24 -18.98
CA LEU A 30 0.77 -12.17 -18.27
C LEU A 30 2.23 -12.01 -18.74
N MET A 31 2.83 -13.06 -19.32
CA MET A 31 4.15 -13.00 -19.94
C MET A 31 4.09 -13.01 -21.48
N LEU A 32 3.18 -13.80 -22.05
CA LEU A 32 3.12 -14.04 -23.51
C LEU A 32 2.28 -13.00 -24.26
N SER A 33 1.34 -12.36 -23.58
CA SER A 33 0.45 -11.32 -24.15
C SER A 33 0.19 -10.23 -23.11
N PRO A 34 1.27 -9.61 -22.57
CA PRO A 34 1.23 -8.86 -21.32
C PRO A 34 0.31 -7.63 -21.37
N ASN A 35 -0.03 -7.14 -22.56
CA ASN A 35 -0.95 -6.00 -22.71
C ASN A 35 -2.44 -6.39 -22.72
N LEU A 36 -2.77 -7.67 -22.90
CA LEU A 36 -4.16 -8.16 -22.96
C LEU A 36 -4.68 -8.61 -21.59
N TYR A 37 -3.78 -8.87 -20.66
CA TYR A 37 -4.09 -9.42 -19.34
C TYR A 37 -3.53 -8.55 -18.23
N ALA A 38 -4.14 -8.64 -17.07
CA ALA A 38 -3.67 -8.03 -15.83
C ALA A 38 -3.89 -9.00 -14.67
N PRO A 39 -3.02 -9.00 -13.66
CA PRO A 39 -3.15 -9.91 -12.52
C PRO A 39 -4.30 -9.54 -11.59
N THR A 40 -4.75 -8.27 -11.60
CA THR A 40 -5.93 -7.82 -10.88
C THR A 40 -6.90 -7.15 -11.85
N PHE A 41 -8.20 -7.30 -11.61
CA PHE A 41 -9.22 -6.55 -12.33
C PHE A 41 -9.60 -5.26 -11.59
N GLY A 42 -9.55 -5.23 -10.25
CA GLY A 42 -9.91 -4.07 -9.43
C GLY A 42 -8.98 -3.76 -8.26
N GLY A 43 -9.48 -2.93 -7.34
CA GLY A 43 -8.75 -2.49 -6.16
C GLY A 43 -7.46 -1.74 -6.49
N ASP A 44 -6.44 -1.95 -5.65
CA ASP A 44 -5.15 -1.29 -5.68
C ASP A 44 -4.46 -1.39 -7.05
N GLY A 45 -4.42 -2.60 -7.62
CA GLY A 45 -3.73 -2.84 -8.90
C GLY A 45 -4.37 -2.15 -10.09
N LEU A 46 -5.71 -1.99 -10.10
CA LEU A 46 -6.40 -1.21 -11.13
C LEU A 46 -5.99 0.27 -11.06
N THR A 47 -5.94 0.83 -9.86
CA THR A 47 -5.57 2.24 -9.60
C THR A 47 -4.12 2.52 -10.02
N ILE A 48 -3.22 1.59 -9.69
CA ILE A 48 -1.79 1.69 -10.05
C ILE A 48 -1.60 1.66 -11.57
N HIS A 49 -2.29 0.75 -12.27
CA HIS A 49 -2.27 0.73 -13.73
C HIS A 49 -2.93 1.97 -14.36
N TYR A 50 -3.97 2.51 -13.75
CA TYR A 50 -4.61 3.75 -14.18
C TYR A 50 -3.63 4.92 -14.11
N ASN A 51 -2.96 5.13 -12.97
CA ASN A 51 -1.97 6.20 -12.81
C ASN A 51 -0.80 6.07 -13.79
N LEU A 52 -0.29 4.84 -13.99
CA LEU A 52 0.75 4.55 -14.97
C LEU A 52 0.31 4.93 -16.39
N PHE A 53 -0.87 4.49 -16.80
CA PHE A 53 -1.40 4.77 -18.13
C PHE A 53 -1.65 6.27 -18.30
N TYR A 54 -2.34 6.90 -17.35
CA TYR A 54 -2.70 8.32 -17.41
C TYR A 54 -1.45 9.18 -17.57
N HIS A 55 -0.42 8.94 -16.75
CA HIS A 55 0.83 9.70 -16.83
C HIS A 55 1.58 9.42 -18.15
N ALA A 56 1.63 8.18 -18.62
CA ALA A 56 2.21 7.88 -19.94
C ALA A 56 1.48 8.61 -21.09
N ALA A 57 0.15 8.74 -21.00
CA ALA A 57 -0.67 9.37 -22.03
C ALA A 57 -0.64 10.92 -21.96
N TYR A 58 -0.69 11.49 -20.75
CA TYR A 58 -0.96 12.91 -20.53
C TYR A 58 0.00 13.62 -19.58
N GLY A 59 0.80 12.86 -18.83
CA GLY A 59 1.73 13.40 -17.85
C GLY A 59 2.94 14.09 -18.46
N ASP A 60 3.64 14.82 -17.60
CA ASP A 60 4.89 15.53 -17.85
C ASP A 60 5.75 15.53 -16.58
N GLY A 61 7.06 15.35 -16.72
CA GLY A 61 8.00 15.34 -15.60
C GLY A 61 7.58 14.41 -14.45
N ALA A 62 7.65 14.92 -13.21
CA ALA A 62 7.25 14.16 -12.01
C ALA A 62 5.76 14.33 -11.65
N ASP A 63 5.02 15.10 -12.43
CA ASP A 63 3.71 15.61 -12.07
C ASP A 63 2.60 14.65 -12.51
N LEU A 64 1.81 14.16 -11.55
CA LEU A 64 0.63 13.34 -11.76
C LEU A 64 -0.63 14.16 -11.50
N GLN A 65 -1.43 14.35 -12.56
CA GLN A 65 -2.67 15.13 -12.52
C GLN A 65 -3.93 14.26 -12.61
N ALA A 66 -3.80 12.93 -12.48
CA ALA A 66 -4.88 11.99 -12.77
C ALA A 66 -6.06 12.06 -11.79
N GLN A 67 -5.83 12.49 -10.56
CA GLN A 67 -6.80 12.44 -9.45
C GLN A 67 -6.61 13.64 -8.53
N TYR A 68 -7.67 14.03 -7.81
CA TYR A 68 -7.73 15.22 -6.94
C TYR A 68 -7.46 16.53 -7.69
N HIS A 69 -7.94 16.65 -8.94
CA HIS A 69 -7.88 17.90 -9.70
C HIS A 69 -8.48 19.08 -8.90
N PRO A 70 -7.88 20.29 -8.95
CA PRO A 70 -6.79 20.75 -9.82
C PRO A 70 -5.38 20.51 -9.28
N HIS A 71 -5.26 19.75 -8.20
CA HIS A 71 -3.97 19.49 -7.56
C HIS A 71 -3.12 18.49 -8.36
N THR A 72 -1.81 18.56 -8.12
CA THR A 72 -0.82 17.72 -8.79
C THR A 72 -0.02 16.95 -7.75
N GLU A 73 0.00 15.63 -7.87
CA GLU A 73 0.75 14.73 -7.00
C GLU A 73 2.09 14.34 -7.64
N ASN A 74 3.09 13.96 -6.84
CA ASN A 74 4.34 13.42 -7.32
C ASN A 74 4.19 11.94 -7.71
N ILE A 75 4.38 11.62 -9.00
CA ILE A 75 4.29 10.25 -9.53
C ILE A 75 5.20 9.27 -8.76
N PHE A 76 6.36 9.70 -8.25
CA PHE A 76 7.30 8.87 -7.48
C PHE A 76 6.76 8.37 -6.13
N LEU A 77 5.59 8.85 -5.70
CA LEU A 77 4.92 8.43 -4.46
C LEU A 77 3.68 7.54 -4.69
N THR A 78 3.33 7.23 -5.94
CA THR A 78 2.01 6.64 -6.29
C THR A 78 2.03 5.15 -6.66
N ASP A 79 3.17 4.47 -6.45
CA ASP A 79 3.40 3.06 -6.80
C ASP A 79 3.18 2.71 -8.30
N ALA A 80 2.97 3.71 -9.14
CA ALA A 80 2.56 3.62 -10.54
C ALA A 80 3.71 3.26 -11.52
N GLN A 81 4.71 2.49 -11.09
CA GLN A 81 5.95 2.26 -11.85
C GLN A 81 6.53 3.59 -12.35
N SER A 82 6.73 4.53 -11.44
CA SER A 82 6.91 5.96 -11.72
C SER A 82 7.96 6.26 -12.78
N LEU A 83 9.12 5.60 -12.75
CA LEU A 83 10.16 5.83 -13.76
C LEU A 83 9.76 5.30 -15.14
N LEU A 84 9.04 4.18 -15.20
CA LEU A 84 8.45 3.69 -16.45
C LEU A 84 7.42 4.71 -16.96
N ALA A 85 6.54 5.21 -16.09
CA ALA A 85 5.52 6.20 -16.46
C ALA A 85 6.16 7.45 -17.09
N VAL A 86 7.16 8.03 -16.41
CA VAL A 86 7.91 9.20 -16.90
C VAL A 86 8.60 8.88 -18.22
N ALA A 87 9.30 7.75 -18.32
CA ALA A 87 9.98 7.37 -19.56
C ALA A 87 9.00 7.21 -20.75
N LEU A 88 7.81 6.65 -20.52
CA LEU A 88 6.79 6.54 -21.56
C LEU A 88 6.22 7.90 -21.96
N ALA A 89 6.04 8.82 -21.02
CA ALA A 89 5.59 10.19 -21.27
C ALA A 89 6.62 10.98 -22.10
N GLU A 90 7.91 10.90 -21.74
CA GLU A 90 9.02 11.56 -22.46
C GLU A 90 9.21 10.99 -23.88
N LEU A 91 8.92 9.71 -24.09
CA LEU A 91 9.00 9.07 -25.41
C LEU A 91 7.76 9.32 -26.28
N ARG A 92 6.67 9.84 -25.71
CA ARG A 92 5.39 10.09 -26.40
C ARG A 92 5.54 10.95 -27.67
N PRO A 93 6.35 12.04 -27.73
CA PRO A 93 6.50 12.83 -28.95
C PRO A 93 7.06 12.04 -30.14
N VAL A 94 7.86 11.00 -29.89
CA VAL A 94 8.44 10.13 -30.92
C VAL A 94 7.55 8.93 -31.20
N PHE A 95 6.90 8.38 -30.16
CA PHE A 95 6.03 7.20 -30.23
C PHE A 95 4.65 7.50 -29.63
N PRO A 96 3.74 8.17 -30.36
CA PRO A 96 2.50 8.73 -29.79
C PRO A 96 1.52 7.69 -29.24
N HIS A 97 1.60 6.44 -29.70
CA HIS A 97 0.70 5.36 -29.26
C HIS A 97 1.32 4.46 -28.18
N LEU A 98 2.50 4.81 -27.65
CA LEU A 98 3.23 3.97 -26.70
C LEU A 98 2.46 3.74 -25.38
N HIS A 99 1.70 4.74 -24.93
CA HIS A 99 0.85 4.67 -23.74
C HIS A 99 -0.16 3.52 -23.77
N GLN A 100 -0.62 3.09 -24.96
CA GLN A 100 -1.55 1.97 -25.13
C GLN A 100 -0.97 0.62 -24.70
N TYR A 101 0.36 0.56 -24.51
CA TYR A 101 1.10 -0.61 -24.05
C TYR A 101 1.65 -0.46 -22.64
N ALA A 102 1.30 0.61 -21.90
CA ALA A 102 1.86 0.90 -20.57
C ALA A 102 1.70 -0.26 -19.59
N VAL A 103 0.49 -0.85 -19.51
CA VAL A 103 0.20 -2.05 -18.72
C VAL A 103 1.05 -3.24 -19.20
N GLY A 104 1.17 -3.43 -20.51
CA GLY A 104 2.01 -4.46 -21.10
C GLY A 104 3.49 -4.32 -20.75
N PHE A 105 4.04 -3.10 -20.72
CA PHE A 105 5.41 -2.86 -20.28
C PHE A 105 5.59 -3.16 -18.79
N SER A 106 4.66 -2.71 -17.94
CA SER A 106 4.66 -3.02 -16.51
C SER A 106 4.68 -4.53 -16.27
N ASN A 107 3.71 -5.25 -16.83
CA ASN A 107 3.62 -6.71 -16.74
C ASN A 107 4.88 -7.39 -17.28
N GLY A 108 5.38 -6.94 -18.43
CA GLY A 108 6.62 -7.46 -19.02
C GLY A 108 7.80 -7.37 -18.06
N LEU A 109 8.07 -6.19 -17.51
CA LEU A 109 9.17 -5.97 -16.58
C LEU A 109 9.05 -6.82 -15.31
N ILE A 110 7.84 -6.91 -14.77
CA ILE A 110 7.59 -7.61 -13.50
C ILE A 110 7.64 -9.13 -13.69
N PHE A 111 6.95 -9.70 -14.66
CA PHE A 111 6.89 -11.17 -14.76
C PHE A 111 8.19 -11.75 -15.34
N TRP A 112 8.89 -11.04 -16.24
CA TRP A 112 10.23 -11.43 -16.69
C TRP A 112 11.32 -11.25 -15.62
N SER A 113 11.01 -10.58 -14.51
CA SER A 113 11.87 -10.57 -13.32
C SER A 113 12.07 -11.98 -12.73
N ASN A 114 11.13 -12.91 -12.93
CA ASN A 114 11.17 -14.27 -12.37
C ASN A 114 12.26 -15.15 -13.02
N PRO A 115 12.31 -15.30 -14.37
CA PRO A 115 13.44 -15.97 -15.03
C PRO A 115 14.81 -15.35 -14.73
N LEU A 116 14.87 -14.01 -14.64
CA LEU A 116 16.11 -13.32 -14.27
C LEU A 116 16.54 -13.65 -12.84
N ALA A 117 15.60 -13.76 -11.89
CA ALA A 117 15.89 -14.20 -10.53
C ALA A 117 16.49 -15.61 -10.52
N ALA A 118 15.87 -16.56 -11.23
CA ALA A 118 16.38 -17.92 -11.35
C ALA A 118 17.79 -17.97 -11.96
N LEU A 119 18.08 -17.13 -12.96
CA LEU A 119 19.41 -16.99 -13.54
C LEU A 119 20.44 -16.50 -12.52
N PHE A 120 20.16 -15.41 -11.79
CA PHE A 120 21.09 -14.90 -10.77
C PHE A 120 21.32 -15.90 -9.65
N LEU A 121 20.27 -16.58 -9.18
CA LEU A 121 20.36 -17.63 -8.17
C LEU A 121 21.23 -18.79 -8.66
N PHE A 122 21.05 -19.24 -9.90
CA PHE A 122 21.94 -20.23 -10.51
C PHE A 122 23.39 -19.75 -10.55
N LEU A 123 23.66 -18.51 -11.00
CA LEU A 123 25.01 -17.95 -11.05
C LEU A 123 25.67 -17.89 -9.67
N ILE A 124 24.91 -17.51 -8.64
CA ILE A 124 25.37 -17.51 -7.24
C ILE A 124 25.72 -18.93 -6.81
N LEU A 125 24.81 -19.90 -7.00
CA LEU A 125 25.01 -21.29 -6.59
C LEU A 125 26.23 -21.91 -7.29
N ARG A 126 26.42 -21.63 -8.59
CA ARG A 126 27.63 -22.05 -9.32
C ARG A 126 28.90 -21.41 -8.77
N ARG A 127 28.85 -20.14 -8.36
CA ARG A 127 29.98 -19.46 -7.70
C ARG A 127 30.29 -20.05 -6.33
N LEU A 128 29.27 -20.53 -5.60
CA LEU A 128 29.41 -21.24 -4.33
C LEU A 128 29.85 -22.71 -4.49
N GLY A 129 30.10 -23.17 -5.72
CA GLY A 129 30.60 -24.50 -6.03
C GLY A 129 29.53 -25.58 -6.15
N VAL A 130 28.25 -25.22 -6.14
CA VAL A 130 27.13 -26.17 -6.27
C VAL A 130 27.10 -26.78 -7.66
N ARG A 131 26.93 -28.11 -7.76
CA ARG A 131 26.85 -28.82 -9.05
C ARG A 131 25.71 -28.31 -9.94
N TRP A 132 25.94 -28.31 -11.27
CA TRP A 132 25.07 -27.65 -12.25
C TRP A 132 23.57 -27.99 -12.13
N GLY A 133 23.20 -29.28 -12.10
CA GLY A 133 21.79 -29.68 -12.06
C GLY A 133 21.09 -29.27 -10.76
N VAL A 134 21.80 -29.35 -9.63
CA VAL A 134 21.30 -28.92 -8.31
C VAL A 134 21.19 -27.40 -8.26
N ALA A 135 22.15 -26.68 -8.85
CA ALA A 135 22.12 -25.23 -8.96
C ALA A 135 20.94 -24.74 -9.82
N LEU A 136 20.66 -25.42 -10.93
CA LEU A 136 19.52 -25.12 -11.80
C LEU A 136 18.20 -25.34 -11.06
N ALA A 137 17.99 -26.52 -10.48
CA ALA A 137 16.77 -26.86 -9.77
C ALA A 137 16.56 -25.96 -8.53
N GLY A 138 17.60 -25.80 -7.71
CA GLY A 138 17.54 -24.95 -6.52
C GLY A 138 17.30 -23.48 -6.85
N GLY A 139 17.97 -22.94 -7.87
CA GLY A 139 17.74 -21.56 -8.32
C GLY A 139 16.32 -21.34 -8.85
N LEU A 140 15.77 -22.32 -9.58
CA LEU A 140 14.40 -22.28 -10.06
C LEU A 140 13.39 -22.35 -8.91
N PHE A 141 13.52 -23.29 -7.97
CA PHE A 141 12.57 -23.44 -6.86
C PHE A 141 12.59 -22.26 -5.89
N ILE A 142 13.76 -21.66 -5.62
CA ILE A 142 13.85 -20.41 -4.84
C ILE A 142 13.17 -19.25 -5.60
N ALA A 143 13.27 -19.17 -6.93
CA ALA A 143 12.56 -18.15 -7.67
C ALA A 143 11.04 -18.37 -7.63
N MET A 144 10.57 -19.61 -7.80
CA MET A 144 9.16 -19.97 -7.81
C MET A 144 8.44 -19.78 -6.46
N LEU A 145 9.17 -19.87 -5.35
CA LEU A 145 8.63 -19.68 -3.99
C LEU A 145 8.82 -18.26 -3.46
N SER A 146 9.25 -17.32 -4.31
CA SER A 146 9.59 -15.96 -3.88
C SER A 146 8.37 -15.24 -3.29
N PRO A 147 8.50 -14.60 -2.12
CA PRO A 147 7.39 -13.85 -1.52
C PRO A 147 6.98 -12.64 -2.37
N GLN A 148 7.85 -12.14 -3.26
CA GLN A 148 7.49 -11.03 -4.15
C GLN A 148 6.47 -11.44 -5.22
N ILE A 149 6.30 -12.74 -5.53
CA ILE A 149 5.25 -13.21 -6.46
C ILE A 149 3.86 -12.84 -5.94
N LEU A 150 3.62 -12.91 -4.63
CA LEU A 150 2.36 -12.47 -4.02
C LEU A 150 2.11 -10.96 -4.21
N ARG A 151 3.17 -10.16 -4.40
CA ARG A 151 3.06 -8.72 -4.67
C ARG A 151 2.79 -8.46 -6.16
N GLN A 152 3.42 -9.24 -7.05
CA GLN A 152 3.12 -9.23 -8.49
C GLN A 152 1.64 -9.46 -8.76
N LEU A 153 1.04 -10.39 -8.00
CA LEU A 153 -0.34 -10.81 -8.18
C LEU A 153 -1.31 -9.93 -7.38
N GLY A 154 -0.97 -9.52 -6.17
CA GLY A 154 -1.83 -8.72 -5.28
C GLY A 154 -1.97 -7.23 -5.62
N GLY A 155 -1.57 -6.78 -6.81
CA GLY A 155 -1.72 -5.38 -7.23
C GLY A 155 -0.56 -4.45 -6.86
N GLN A 156 0.48 -4.94 -6.17
CA GLN A 156 1.62 -4.14 -5.67
C GLN A 156 2.83 -4.34 -6.58
N TYR A 157 2.62 -3.96 -7.84
CA TYR A 157 3.41 -4.36 -9.00
C TYR A 157 4.90 -4.04 -8.92
N THR A 158 5.25 -2.84 -8.48
CA THR A 158 6.65 -2.41 -8.38
C THR A 158 7.42 -3.23 -7.34
N LEU A 159 6.78 -3.73 -6.28
CA LEU A 159 7.41 -4.58 -5.27
C LEU A 159 7.71 -5.99 -5.82
N GLY A 160 7.16 -6.32 -6.99
CA GLY A 160 7.25 -7.60 -7.64
C GLY A 160 8.59 -7.91 -8.34
N TYR A 161 9.61 -7.05 -8.30
CA TYR A 161 10.89 -7.32 -8.97
C TYR A 161 11.71 -8.43 -8.29
N THR A 162 11.44 -9.70 -8.62
CA THR A 162 12.06 -10.86 -7.96
C THR A 162 13.56 -11.00 -8.19
N PHE A 163 14.12 -10.41 -9.25
CA PHE A 163 15.55 -10.49 -9.55
C PHE A 163 16.42 -9.57 -8.70
N LEU A 164 15.83 -8.54 -8.06
CA LEU A 164 16.58 -7.46 -7.41
C LEU A 164 17.47 -7.97 -6.26
N LEU A 165 16.89 -8.74 -5.33
CA LEU A 165 17.65 -9.30 -4.21
C LEU A 165 18.68 -10.36 -4.67
N PRO A 166 18.35 -11.30 -5.58
CA PRO A 166 19.34 -12.16 -6.21
C PRO A 166 20.50 -11.41 -6.90
N LEU A 167 20.23 -10.34 -7.64
CA LEU A 167 21.27 -9.51 -8.27
C LEU A 167 22.17 -8.88 -7.20
N LEU A 168 21.58 -8.32 -6.14
CA LEU A 168 22.34 -7.70 -5.05
C LEU A 168 23.21 -8.73 -4.32
N ILE A 169 22.67 -9.91 -4.00
CA ILE A 169 23.44 -11.03 -3.41
C ILE A 169 24.56 -11.47 -4.35
N TRP A 170 24.29 -11.57 -5.65
CA TRP A 170 25.30 -11.88 -6.66
C TRP A 170 26.41 -10.83 -6.65
N TYR A 171 26.07 -9.54 -6.66
CA TYR A 171 27.03 -8.45 -6.58
C TYR A 171 27.93 -8.58 -5.33
N LEU A 172 27.34 -8.77 -4.16
CA LEU A 172 28.06 -8.90 -2.88
C LEU A 172 29.02 -10.10 -2.86
N LEU A 173 28.60 -11.23 -3.44
CA LEU A 173 29.45 -12.42 -3.57
C LEU A 173 30.48 -12.33 -4.71
N SER A 174 30.29 -11.37 -5.64
CA SER A 174 31.06 -11.28 -6.89
C SER A 174 32.41 -10.55 -6.78
N TYR A 175 32.89 -10.24 -5.56
CA TYR A 175 34.11 -9.44 -5.40
C TYR A 175 35.32 -10.06 -6.13
N GLU A 176 35.92 -9.26 -7.01
CA GLU A 176 37.14 -9.52 -7.76
C GLU A 176 37.90 -8.20 -7.81
N ALA A 177 39.12 -8.13 -7.25
CA ALA A 177 39.86 -6.88 -7.21
C ALA A 177 40.15 -6.36 -8.64
N GLY A 178 39.75 -5.11 -8.93
CA GLY A 178 40.02 -4.45 -10.21
C GLY A 178 38.81 -3.79 -10.85
N ARG A 179 38.98 -3.34 -12.11
CA ARG A 179 38.00 -2.53 -12.87
C ARG A 179 36.65 -3.25 -13.09
N SER A 180 36.67 -4.58 -13.21
CA SER A 180 35.46 -5.41 -13.36
C SER A 180 34.47 -5.18 -12.21
N TYR A 181 34.94 -5.08 -10.96
CA TYR A 181 34.06 -4.91 -9.81
C TYR A 181 33.51 -3.50 -9.64
N TRP A 182 34.22 -2.49 -10.16
CA TRP A 182 33.68 -1.13 -10.24
C TRP A 182 32.45 -1.08 -11.14
N TRP A 183 32.50 -1.70 -12.33
CA TRP A 183 31.33 -1.80 -13.22
C TRP A 183 30.18 -2.60 -12.60
N ARG A 184 30.48 -3.67 -11.84
CA ARG A 184 29.44 -4.40 -11.08
C ARG A 184 28.82 -3.53 -9.98
N SER A 185 29.63 -2.69 -9.30
CA SER A 185 29.13 -1.73 -8.31
C SER A 185 28.23 -0.68 -8.96
N LEU A 186 28.63 -0.14 -10.11
CA LEU A 186 27.82 0.81 -10.87
C LEU A 186 26.50 0.17 -11.31
N LEU A 187 26.53 -1.04 -11.87
CA LEU A 187 25.33 -1.78 -12.24
C LEU A 187 24.39 -2.00 -11.03
N ALA A 188 24.93 -2.45 -9.90
CA ALA A 188 24.15 -2.65 -8.69
C ALA A 188 23.51 -1.35 -8.20
N ALA A 189 24.28 -0.25 -8.17
CA ALA A 189 23.77 1.06 -7.79
C ALA A 189 22.67 1.54 -8.75
N THR A 190 22.90 1.46 -10.06
CA THR A 190 21.92 1.85 -11.07
C THR A 190 20.63 1.04 -10.90
N VAL A 191 20.69 -0.28 -10.81
CA VAL A 191 19.48 -1.10 -10.67
C VAL A 191 18.73 -0.80 -9.38
N VAL A 192 19.42 -0.62 -8.25
CA VAL A 192 18.80 -0.26 -6.97
C VAL A 192 18.18 1.14 -7.03
N ILE A 193 18.80 2.11 -7.72
CA ILE A 193 18.24 3.44 -7.95
C ILE A 193 16.96 3.33 -8.80
N LEU A 194 17.01 2.64 -9.94
CA LEU A 194 15.85 2.49 -10.83
C LEU A 194 14.68 1.80 -10.12
N ALA A 195 14.95 0.75 -9.35
CA ALA A 195 13.93 0.06 -8.55
C ALA A 195 13.42 0.95 -7.39
N GLY A 196 14.31 1.70 -6.74
CA GLY A 196 14.01 2.58 -5.63
C GLY A 196 13.19 3.81 -6.00
N ILE A 197 13.42 4.38 -7.19
CA ILE A 197 12.63 5.49 -7.72
C ILE A 197 11.23 5.01 -8.13
N ASN A 198 11.11 3.79 -8.68
CA ASN A 198 9.79 3.19 -8.95
C ASN A 198 9.02 2.90 -7.65
N ASN A 199 9.71 2.45 -6.60
CA ASN A 199 9.14 2.24 -5.28
C ASN A 199 10.20 2.38 -4.18
N PRO A 200 10.12 3.44 -3.34
CA PRO A 200 11.10 3.68 -2.27
C PRO A 200 11.26 2.53 -1.28
N TYR A 201 10.26 1.65 -1.15
CA TYR A 201 10.31 0.47 -0.30
C TYR A 201 11.34 -0.56 -0.79
N LEU A 202 11.50 -0.74 -2.11
CA LEU A 202 12.52 -1.64 -2.66
C LEU A 202 13.93 -1.15 -2.37
N TYR A 203 14.14 0.16 -2.47
CA TYR A 203 15.37 0.77 -2.02
C TYR A 203 15.57 0.53 -0.51
N ALA A 204 14.55 0.76 0.34
CA ALA A 204 14.69 0.58 1.78
C ALA A 204 15.10 -0.85 2.16
N ILE A 205 14.51 -1.87 1.54
CA ILE A 205 14.89 -3.28 1.76
C ILE A 205 16.34 -3.54 1.32
N CYS A 206 16.71 -3.09 0.12
CA CYS A 206 18.07 -3.29 -0.42
C CYS A 206 19.13 -2.52 0.36
N GLY A 207 18.83 -1.27 0.72
CA GLY A 207 19.67 -0.37 1.49
C GLY A 207 19.89 -0.88 2.90
N ALA A 208 18.85 -1.34 3.59
CA ALA A 208 18.99 -1.95 4.92
C ALA A 208 19.83 -3.23 4.87
N PHE A 209 19.61 -4.09 3.87
CA PHE A 209 20.41 -5.30 3.69
C PHE A 209 21.88 -4.98 3.36
N LEU A 210 22.14 -3.99 2.50
CA LEU A 210 23.48 -3.56 2.14
C LEU A 210 24.21 -2.90 3.32
N LEU A 211 23.52 -2.03 4.06
CA LEU A 211 24.06 -1.38 5.25
C LEU A 211 24.42 -2.40 6.33
N GLY A 212 23.54 -3.37 6.59
CA GLY A 212 23.83 -4.47 7.51
C GLY A 212 25.09 -5.25 7.10
N ALA A 213 25.24 -5.55 5.80
CA ALA A 213 26.43 -6.23 5.29
C ALA A 213 27.70 -5.38 5.44
N VAL A 214 27.63 -4.06 5.18
CA VAL A 214 28.74 -3.12 5.38
C VAL A 214 29.17 -3.05 6.84
N VAL A 215 28.22 -2.83 7.75
CA VAL A 215 28.49 -2.72 9.20
C VAL A 215 29.11 -4.00 9.72
N LEU A 216 28.54 -5.16 9.39
CA LEU A 216 29.06 -6.45 9.84
C LEU A 216 30.42 -6.77 9.23
N ALA A 217 30.67 -6.42 7.97
CA ALA A 217 31.99 -6.61 7.34
C ALA A 217 33.06 -5.70 7.96
N ALA A 218 32.71 -4.43 8.25
CA ALA A 218 33.59 -3.50 8.94
C ALA A 218 33.91 -3.99 10.36
N LEU A 219 32.90 -4.44 11.11
CA LEU A 219 33.06 -5.01 12.45
C LEU A 219 33.91 -6.28 12.43
N ALA A 220 33.63 -7.23 11.52
CA ALA A 220 34.39 -8.47 11.41
C ALA A 220 35.85 -8.23 11.04
N LYS A 221 36.13 -7.20 10.23
CA LYS A 221 37.48 -6.75 9.91
C LYS A 221 38.16 -6.11 11.13
N TRP A 222 37.47 -5.22 11.84
CA TRP A 222 37.99 -4.55 13.04
C TRP A 222 38.33 -5.54 14.15
N LEU A 223 37.41 -6.48 14.43
CA LEU A 223 37.60 -7.57 15.40
C LEU A 223 38.54 -8.68 14.90
N ARG A 224 39.02 -8.60 13.65
CA ARG A 224 39.90 -9.61 13.01
C ARG A 224 39.32 -11.03 13.00
N VAL A 225 37.98 -11.15 12.98
CA VAL A 225 37.26 -12.44 13.00
C VAL A 225 37.15 -13.03 11.60
N LEU A 226 36.99 -12.19 10.56
CA LEU A 226 36.92 -12.62 9.16
C LEU A 226 37.85 -11.78 8.28
N PRO A 227 38.63 -12.40 7.38
CA PRO A 227 39.48 -11.67 6.44
C PRO A 227 38.64 -11.00 5.37
N MET A 228 38.52 -9.67 5.41
CA MET A 228 37.73 -8.88 4.46
C MET A 228 38.59 -7.81 3.77
N PRO A 229 38.64 -7.76 2.43
CA PRO A 229 39.35 -6.71 1.70
C PRO A 229 38.72 -5.34 1.98
N GLY A 230 39.51 -4.35 2.42
CA GLY A 230 39.00 -3.01 2.70
C GLY A 230 38.29 -2.37 1.51
N ARG A 231 38.88 -2.50 0.31
CA ARG A 231 38.30 -1.98 -0.94
C ARG A 231 36.90 -2.52 -1.23
N MET A 232 36.63 -3.78 -0.88
CA MET A 232 35.33 -4.41 -1.02
C MET A 232 34.27 -3.72 -0.16
N VAL A 233 34.59 -3.48 1.11
CA VAL A 233 33.69 -2.76 2.05
C VAL A 233 33.45 -1.32 1.58
N LEU A 234 34.48 -0.65 1.05
CA LEU A 234 34.33 0.68 0.46
C LEU A 234 33.39 0.69 -0.75
N HIS A 235 33.47 -0.30 -1.64
CA HIS A 235 32.53 -0.42 -2.76
C HIS A 235 31.09 -0.59 -2.29
N TRP A 236 30.87 -1.46 -1.30
CA TRP A 236 29.54 -1.68 -0.73
C TRP A 236 28.98 -0.41 -0.07
N LEU A 237 29.80 0.29 0.70
CA LEU A 237 29.45 1.58 1.28
C LEU A 237 29.16 2.62 0.20
N GLY A 238 29.96 2.67 -0.86
CA GLY A 238 29.74 3.58 -2.00
C GLY A 238 28.42 3.31 -2.72
N VAL A 239 28.06 2.04 -2.96
CA VAL A 239 26.75 1.68 -3.53
C VAL A 239 25.62 2.09 -2.60
N PHE A 240 25.75 1.85 -1.29
CA PHE A 240 24.75 2.28 -0.30
C PHE A 240 24.58 3.80 -0.34
N LEU A 241 25.64 4.58 -0.11
CA LEU A 241 25.57 6.03 -0.07
C LEU A 241 25.05 6.65 -1.38
N LEU A 242 25.49 6.12 -2.53
CA LEU A 242 25.02 6.61 -3.83
C LEU A 242 23.54 6.33 -4.04
N THR A 243 23.08 5.10 -3.77
CA THR A 243 21.67 4.74 -3.93
C THR A 243 20.79 5.51 -2.95
N THR A 244 21.20 5.63 -1.69
CA THR A 244 20.53 6.45 -0.66
C THR A 244 20.42 7.90 -1.08
N GLY A 245 21.56 8.52 -1.46
CA GLY A 245 21.60 9.92 -1.84
C GLY A 245 20.69 10.22 -3.02
N VAL A 246 20.79 9.43 -4.11
CA VAL A 246 19.98 9.65 -5.31
C VAL A 246 18.49 9.46 -5.05
N VAL A 247 18.08 8.36 -4.41
CA VAL A 247 16.65 8.10 -4.13
C VAL A 247 16.07 9.15 -3.18
N PHE A 248 16.77 9.48 -2.10
CA PHE A 248 16.32 10.47 -1.13
C PHE A 248 16.20 11.86 -1.75
N LEU A 249 17.21 12.32 -2.49
CA LEU A 249 17.20 13.63 -3.14
C LEU A 249 16.13 13.71 -4.22
N THR A 250 15.87 12.62 -4.94
CA THR A 250 14.80 12.58 -5.96
C THR A 250 13.43 12.72 -5.29
N VAL A 251 13.11 11.88 -4.30
CA VAL A 251 11.80 11.95 -3.62
C VAL A 251 11.61 13.29 -2.94
N LYS A 252 12.63 13.78 -2.21
CA LYS A 252 12.57 15.08 -1.52
C LYS A 252 12.50 16.26 -2.48
N GLY A 253 13.16 16.17 -3.64
CA GLY A 253 13.23 17.27 -4.61
C GLY A 253 11.92 17.48 -5.39
N PHE A 254 11.14 16.40 -5.59
CA PHE A 254 9.88 16.45 -6.34
C PHE A 254 8.63 16.42 -5.45
N ASP A 255 8.75 16.19 -4.14
CA ASP A 255 7.59 16.24 -3.24
C ASP A 255 7.25 17.69 -2.86
N THR A 256 6.12 18.19 -3.36
CA THR A 256 5.62 19.55 -3.14
C THR A 256 4.49 19.62 -2.10
N VAL A 257 4.07 18.49 -1.52
CA VAL A 257 2.90 18.40 -0.64
C VAL A 257 3.33 18.42 0.83
N GLU A 258 2.85 19.41 1.59
CA GLU A 258 3.30 19.69 2.97
C GLU A 258 2.41 19.09 4.08
N ASP A 259 1.22 18.63 3.74
CA ASP A 259 0.18 18.20 4.70
C ASP A 259 -0.17 16.71 4.58
N ARG A 260 0.78 15.89 4.13
CA ARG A 260 0.66 14.43 4.14
C ARG A 260 0.55 13.90 5.57
N VAL A 261 -0.13 12.76 5.73
CA VAL A 261 -0.10 12.04 7.01
C VAL A 261 1.32 11.57 7.32
N GLU A 262 1.84 11.98 8.48
CA GLU A 262 3.26 11.77 8.83
C GLU A 262 3.56 10.29 9.13
N VAL A 263 2.67 9.64 9.88
CA VAL A 263 2.79 8.23 10.25
C VAL A 263 1.58 7.47 9.75
N PRO A 264 1.74 6.69 8.66
CA PRO A 264 0.66 5.89 8.09
C PRO A 264 0.39 4.62 8.91
N PHE A 265 -0.76 3.98 8.63
CA PHE A 265 -1.10 2.71 9.27
C PHE A 265 -0.20 1.57 8.77
N GLY A 266 0.19 0.68 9.68
CA GLY A 266 0.63 -0.66 9.29
C GLY A 266 1.89 -1.17 9.97
N PHE A 267 2.76 -0.31 10.51
CA PHE A 267 4.08 -0.72 11.03
C PHE A 267 3.98 -1.94 11.98
N PHE A 268 3.13 -1.89 13.00
CA PHE A 268 2.94 -3.02 13.93
C PHE A 268 1.90 -4.06 13.48
N HIS A 269 1.12 -3.78 12.44
CA HIS A 269 0.07 -4.67 11.95
C HIS A 269 0.56 -5.63 10.85
N ASN A 270 1.56 -5.23 10.08
CA ASN A 270 2.11 -5.97 8.95
C ASN A 270 3.53 -6.48 9.27
N THR A 271 3.67 -7.09 10.46
CA THR A 271 4.92 -7.69 10.94
C THR A 271 5.00 -9.17 10.55
N ALA A 272 6.22 -9.71 10.56
CA ALA A 272 6.47 -11.11 10.35
C ALA A 272 5.83 -11.95 11.46
N THR A 273 5.25 -13.09 11.10
CA THR A 273 4.73 -14.06 12.06
C THR A 273 5.36 -15.43 11.81
N TRP A 274 5.54 -16.22 12.86
CA TRP A 274 6.00 -17.61 12.72
C TRP A 274 5.10 -18.41 11.78
N GLY A 275 3.79 -18.15 11.81
CA GLY A 275 2.84 -18.77 10.89
C GLY A 275 3.11 -18.43 9.43
N GLY A 276 3.38 -17.15 9.12
CA GLY A 276 3.72 -16.70 7.77
C GLY A 276 5.09 -17.18 7.26
N LEU A 277 6.05 -17.42 8.18
CA LEU A 277 7.37 -17.95 7.84
C LEU A 277 7.37 -19.46 7.60
N LEU A 278 6.68 -20.22 8.46
CA LEU A 278 6.77 -21.67 8.53
C LEU A 278 5.68 -22.39 7.74
N THR A 279 4.62 -21.69 7.34
CA THR A 279 3.46 -22.29 6.67
C THR A 279 2.93 -21.38 5.57
N SER A 280 2.43 -21.97 4.47
CA SER A 280 1.67 -21.26 3.44
C SER A 280 0.40 -22.05 3.13
N PRO A 281 -0.77 -21.39 2.99
CA PRO A 281 -2.02 -22.07 2.69
C PRO A 281 -1.95 -22.92 1.41
N LYS A 282 -2.77 -23.97 1.33
CA LYS A 282 -2.89 -24.90 0.19
C LYS A 282 -1.63 -25.72 -0.16
N LEU A 283 -0.54 -25.61 0.61
CA LEU A 283 0.60 -26.53 0.52
C LEU A 283 0.34 -27.83 1.30
N PHE A 284 0.89 -28.95 0.83
CA PHE A 284 0.78 -30.24 1.53
C PHE A 284 1.39 -30.21 2.95
N THR A 285 2.33 -29.29 3.21
CA THR A 285 2.98 -29.09 4.51
C THR A 285 2.13 -28.28 5.49
N TYR A 286 1.10 -27.57 5.02
CA TYR A 286 0.35 -26.61 5.80
C TYR A 286 -0.33 -27.21 7.04
N ALA A 287 -1.23 -28.17 6.83
CA ALA A 287 -1.98 -28.80 7.93
C ALA A 287 -1.08 -29.63 8.85
N PRO A 288 -0.14 -30.47 8.37
CA PRO A 288 0.77 -31.22 9.23
C PRO A 288 1.61 -30.32 10.16
N VAL A 289 2.21 -29.24 9.63
CA VAL A 289 3.05 -28.34 10.45
C VAL A 289 2.22 -27.64 11.52
N ARG A 290 1.00 -27.19 11.20
CA ARG A 290 0.11 -26.53 12.18
C ARG A 290 -0.48 -27.47 13.23
N ARG A 291 -0.56 -28.77 12.95
CA ARG A 291 -0.92 -29.79 13.96
C ARG A 291 0.21 -30.03 14.96
N ILE A 292 1.47 -29.91 14.52
CA ILE A 292 2.66 -30.07 15.37
C ILE A 292 2.93 -28.78 16.17
N LEU A 293 2.84 -27.63 15.50
CA LEU A 293 3.08 -26.31 16.08
C LEU A 293 1.75 -25.61 16.33
N ILE A 294 1.17 -25.89 17.50
CA ILE A 294 -0.10 -25.31 17.94
C ILE A 294 0.07 -23.79 18.17
N GLY A 295 -0.95 -23.00 17.81
CA GLY A 295 -0.96 -21.55 18.09
C GLY A 295 -0.30 -20.67 17.02
N LEU A 296 0.13 -21.22 15.88
CA LEU A 296 0.64 -20.40 14.77
C LEU A 296 -0.44 -19.44 14.24
N ALA A 297 -0.16 -18.14 14.24
CA ALA A 297 -1.01 -17.12 13.61
C ALA A 297 -1.27 -17.45 12.13
N GLN A 298 -2.47 -17.18 11.63
CA GLN A 298 -2.77 -17.43 10.22
C GLN A 298 -2.04 -16.42 9.32
N PRO A 299 -1.38 -16.85 8.22
CA PRO A 299 -0.80 -15.91 7.28
C PRO A 299 -1.93 -15.11 6.62
N TYR A 300 -1.89 -13.79 6.73
CA TYR A 300 -2.90 -12.87 6.21
C TYR A 300 -2.26 -11.66 5.52
N ARG A 301 -2.79 -11.30 4.34
CA ARG A 301 -2.38 -10.14 3.51
C ARG A 301 -0.87 -10.00 3.32
N GLU A 302 -0.25 -9.08 4.07
CA GLU A 302 1.16 -8.70 3.94
C GLU A 302 2.10 -9.71 4.62
N THR A 303 1.63 -10.43 5.63
CA THR A 303 2.41 -11.30 6.51
C THR A 303 2.96 -12.62 5.92
N PRO A 304 2.43 -13.19 4.82
CA PRO A 304 3.01 -14.41 4.23
C PRO A 304 4.44 -14.18 3.70
N MET A 305 5.39 -14.94 4.23
CA MET A 305 6.79 -15.00 3.74
C MET A 305 7.34 -16.42 3.94
N TYR A 306 6.74 -17.35 3.22
CA TYR A 306 7.02 -18.77 3.41
C TYR A 306 8.45 -19.12 2.98
N LEU A 307 9.21 -19.77 3.88
CA LEU A 307 10.62 -20.09 3.64
C LEU A 307 10.85 -21.34 2.78
N GLY A 308 9.83 -22.19 2.62
CA GLY A 308 9.96 -23.51 2.01
C GLY A 308 10.40 -24.58 3.01
N ILE A 309 9.84 -25.80 2.91
CA ILE A 309 10.11 -26.86 3.89
C ILE A 309 11.57 -27.31 3.87
N ILE A 310 12.19 -27.35 2.69
CA ILE A 310 13.59 -27.80 2.55
C ILE A 310 14.56 -26.81 3.20
N PRO A 311 14.46 -25.48 2.96
CA PRO A 311 15.21 -24.50 3.73
C PRO A 311 14.97 -24.58 5.24
N ILE A 312 13.72 -24.72 5.69
CA ILE A 312 13.39 -24.86 7.12
C ILE A 312 14.13 -26.06 7.75
N LEU A 313 13.97 -27.26 7.18
CA LEU A 313 14.58 -28.48 7.71
C LEU A 313 16.11 -28.40 7.72
N LEU A 314 16.72 -27.87 6.67
CA LEU A 314 18.18 -27.75 6.61
C LEU A 314 18.72 -26.69 7.56
N THR A 315 17.96 -25.64 7.85
CA THR A 315 18.35 -24.65 8.86
C THR A 315 18.46 -25.27 10.25
N LEU A 316 17.60 -26.25 10.56
CA LEU A 316 17.67 -27.01 11.82
C LEU A 316 18.80 -28.04 11.82
N ILE A 317 19.07 -28.68 10.68
CA ILE A 317 20.05 -29.77 10.57
C ILE A 317 21.49 -29.28 10.43
N LEU A 318 21.74 -28.22 9.65
CA LEU A 318 23.09 -27.77 9.28
C LEU A 318 23.95 -27.33 10.49
N PRO A 319 23.43 -26.64 11.52
CA PRO A 319 24.21 -26.33 12.72
C PRO A 319 24.66 -27.59 13.48
N VAL A 320 23.79 -28.58 13.62
CA VAL A 320 24.09 -29.87 14.28
C VAL A 320 25.17 -30.62 13.50
N LEU A 321 25.01 -30.71 12.18
CA LEU A 321 26.03 -31.31 11.32
C LEU A 321 27.35 -30.54 11.39
N TRP A 322 27.31 -29.20 11.45
CA TRP A 322 28.51 -28.39 11.58
C TRP A 322 29.29 -28.68 12.85
N VAL A 323 28.62 -28.74 14.00
CA VAL A 323 29.25 -29.14 15.27
C VAL A 323 29.85 -30.54 15.17
N TYR A 324 29.10 -31.51 14.65
CA TYR A 324 29.56 -32.89 14.50
C TYR A 324 30.78 -33.05 13.58
N TYR A 325 30.77 -32.41 12.40
CA TYR A 325 31.88 -32.50 11.44
C TYR A 325 33.09 -31.67 11.86
N ARG A 326 32.88 -30.53 12.55
CA ARG A 326 33.96 -29.75 13.17
C ARG A 326 34.67 -30.56 14.25
N ALA A 327 33.93 -31.27 15.10
CA ALA A 327 34.50 -32.21 16.07
C ALA A 327 35.36 -33.29 15.39
N ARG A 328 35.01 -33.69 14.17
CA ARG A 328 35.78 -34.64 13.33
C ARG A 328 36.83 -33.98 12.43
N ARG A 329 37.19 -32.71 12.66
CA ARG A 329 38.14 -31.90 11.86
C ARG A 329 37.84 -31.86 10.35
N ARG A 330 36.57 -31.98 9.97
CA ARG A 330 36.11 -31.83 8.58
C ARG A 330 35.46 -30.47 8.38
N SER A 331 35.85 -29.77 7.32
CA SER A 331 35.30 -28.45 6.97
C SER A 331 34.03 -28.60 6.13
N LEU A 332 32.96 -27.90 6.53
CA LEU A 332 31.78 -27.70 5.68
C LEU A 332 32.08 -26.70 4.57
N THR A 333 31.70 -27.01 3.33
CA THR A 333 31.87 -26.10 2.19
C THR A 333 31.00 -24.87 2.27
N VAL A 334 29.81 -24.96 2.86
CA VAL A 334 28.86 -23.83 3.00
C VAL A 334 29.48 -22.66 3.77
N TRP A 335 30.24 -22.96 4.82
CA TRP A 335 30.90 -21.98 5.68
C TRP A 335 32.28 -21.55 5.18
N LYS A 336 32.69 -21.96 3.97
CA LYS A 336 33.96 -21.51 3.37
C LYS A 336 33.90 -20.09 2.82
N SER A 337 32.70 -19.58 2.51
CA SER A 337 32.52 -18.20 2.04
C SER A 337 32.25 -17.28 3.23
N PRO A 338 33.22 -16.44 3.66
CA PRO A 338 33.00 -15.49 4.76
C PRO A 338 31.89 -14.48 4.41
N VAL A 339 31.75 -14.16 3.12
CA VAL A 339 30.71 -13.26 2.62
C VAL A 339 29.34 -13.86 2.81
N LEU A 340 29.12 -15.15 2.49
CA LEU A 340 27.82 -15.79 2.67
C LEU A 340 27.37 -15.78 4.14
N THR A 341 28.31 -16.00 5.07
CA THR A 341 28.06 -15.89 6.52
C THR A 341 27.63 -14.47 6.91
N LEU A 342 28.30 -13.44 6.37
CA LEU A 342 27.94 -12.04 6.61
C LEU A 342 26.57 -11.70 6.03
N LEU A 343 26.24 -12.20 4.84
CA LEU A 343 24.92 -12.01 4.23
C LEU A 343 23.83 -12.68 5.06
N LEU A 344 24.08 -13.89 5.58
CA LEU A 344 23.12 -14.55 6.47
C LEU A 344 22.90 -13.71 7.73
N ALA A 345 23.96 -13.28 8.40
CA ALA A 345 23.88 -12.42 9.58
C ALA A 345 23.14 -11.10 9.29
N SER A 346 23.46 -10.44 8.17
CA SER A 346 22.78 -9.21 7.75
C SER A 346 21.30 -9.44 7.47
N SER A 347 20.94 -10.57 6.85
CA SER A 347 19.56 -10.91 6.56
C SER A 347 18.76 -11.24 7.83
N VAL A 348 19.41 -11.79 8.87
CA VAL A 348 18.81 -12.02 10.19
C VAL A 348 18.49 -10.68 10.88
N LEU A 349 19.33 -9.65 10.73
CA LEU A 349 18.98 -8.30 11.23
C LEU A 349 17.70 -7.77 10.55
N GLY A 350 17.57 -7.95 9.24
CA GLY A 350 16.34 -7.62 8.50
C GLY A 350 15.13 -8.44 8.96
N LEU A 351 15.32 -9.72 9.30
CA LEU A 351 14.27 -10.57 9.86
C LEU A 351 13.80 -10.08 11.24
N ILE A 352 14.74 -9.73 12.14
CA ILE A 352 14.43 -9.19 13.47
C ILE A 352 13.61 -7.90 13.32
N PHE A 353 14.03 -7.00 12.44
CA PHE A 353 13.26 -5.81 12.10
C PHE A 353 11.89 -6.17 11.51
N GLY A 354 11.82 -7.22 10.68
CA GLY A 354 10.57 -7.71 10.10
C GLY A 354 9.56 -8.19 11.12
N PHE A 355 9.99 -8.74 12.27
CA PHE A 355 9.14 -9.03 13.42
C PHE A 355 8.71 -7.77 14.20
N GLY A 356 9.14 -6.59 13.79
CA GLY A 356 8.93 -5.34 14.52
C GLY A 356 9.81 -5.21 15.77
N LEU A 357 10.85 -6.02 15.94
CA LEU A 357 11.65 -6.04 17.17
C LEU A 357 12.86 -5.09 17.11
N PRO A 358 13.26 -4.47 18.24
CA PRO A 358 12.61 -4.50 19.56
C PRO A 358 11.44 -3.50 19.69
N PHE A 359 11.12 -2.77 18.62
CA PHE A 359 10.17 -1.66 18.62
C PHE A 359 8.75 -2.02 19.10
N ALA A 360 8.31 -3.25 18.84
CA ALA A 360 7.03 -3.76 19.29
C ALA A 360 6.93 -3.89 20.82
N TRP A 361 8.06 -3.92 21.54
CA TRP A 361 8.06 -3.92 23.00
C TRP A 361 7.90 -2.51 23.60
N VAL A 362 8.09 -1.46 22.79
CA VAL A 362 8.05 -0.06 23.19
C VAL A 362 7.27 0.75 22.15
N GLU A 363 6.04 0.33 21.86
CA GLU A 363 5.21 0.86 20.77
C GLU A 363 4.93 2.37 20.91
N ASP A 364 4.54 2.84 22.09
CA ASP A 364 4.28 4.27 22.34
C ASP A 364 5.52 5.14 22.10
N TRP A 365 6.67 4.70 22.65
CA TRP A 365 7.95 5.35 22.41
C TRP A 365 8.31 5.34 20.93
N THR A 366 8.04 4.22 20.24
CA THR A 366 8.33 4.07 18.83
C THR A 366 7.53 5.08 18.01
N TYR A 367 6.22 5.16 18.20
CA TYR A 367 5.39 6.15 17.51
C TYR A 367 5.88 7.57 17.78
N ALA A 368 6.22 7.89 19.03
CA ALA A 368 6.67 9.22 19.42
C ALA A 368 8.03 9.64 18.82
N HIS A 369 8.94 8.71 18.51
CA HIS A 369 10.35 9.06 18.22
C HIS A 369 10.90 8.59 16.87
N LEU A 370 10.35 7.53 16.26
CA LEU A 370 10.96 6.97 15.04
C LEU A 370 10.65 7.75 13.75
N GLY A 371 9.64 8.63 13.78
CA GLY A 371 9.30 9.55 12.69
C GLY A 371 9.25 8.86 11.33
N SER A 372 10.12 9.28 10.41
CA SER A 372 10.17 8.78 9.02
C SER A 372 10.31 7.25 8.87
N ILE A 373 10.87 6.53 9.85
CA ILE A 373 10.97 5.06 9.81
C ILE A 373 9.57 4.42 9.82
N LEU A 374 8.60 5.07 10.47
CA LEU A 374 7.22 4.57 10.56
C LEU A 374 6.43 4.73 9.27
N GLN A 375 7.01 5.39 8.25
CA GLN A 375 6.43 5.42 6.91
C GLN A 375 6.43 4.03 6.25
N PHE A 376 7.24 3.09 6.75
CA PHE A 376 7.27 1.71 6.25
C PHE A 376 6.12 0.87 6.84
N ARG A 377 5.00 0.83 6.11
CA ARG A 377 3.75 0.16 6.52
C ARG A 377 3.82 -1.36 6.72
N ALA A 378 4.88 -2.04 6.27
CA ALA A 378 4.97 -3.51 6.30
C ALA A 378 6.40 -4.01 6.61
N PRO A 379 6.85 -3.96 7.87
CA PRO A 379 8.19 -4.40 8.25
C PRO A 379 8.54 -5.81 7.79
N VAL A 380 7.56 -6.72 7.69
CA VAL A 380 7.76 -8.10 7.20
C VAL A 380 8.55 -8.19 5.88
N ARG A 381 8.45 -7.19 5.01
CA ARG A 381 9.15 -7.17 3.71
C ARG A 381 10.68 -7.07 3.85
N PHE A 382 11.18 -6.53 4.96
CA PHE A 382 12.62 -6.49 5.27
C PHE A 382 13.20 -7.88 5.57
N ALA A 383 12.37 -8.89 5.73
CA ALA A 383 12.79 -10.27 5.88
C ALA A 383 12.98 -11.00 4.54
N TRP A 384 12.64 -10.41 3.38
CA TRP A 384 12.87 -11.04 2.07
C TRP A 384 14.33 -11.40 1.78
N PRO A 385 15.35 -10.60 2.16
CA PRO A 385 16.74 -11.03 2.03
C PRO A 385 17.03 -12.34 2.78
N PHE A 386 16.38 -12.55 3.93
CA PHE A 386 16.55 -13.79 4.71
C PHE A 386 16.01 -14.99 3.95
N TYR A 387 14.83 -14.86 3.31
CA TYR A 387 14.29 -15.89 2.43
C TYR A 387 15.30 -16.36 1.36
N TYR A 388 15.89 -15.41 0.60
CA TYR A 388 16.84 -15.76 -0.46
C TYR A 388 18.14 -16.35 0.06
N VAL A 389 18.74 -15.72 1.08
CA VAL A 389 20.02 -16.18 1.63
C VAL A 389 19.87 -17.57 2.27
N LEU A 390 18.76 -17.81 2.96
CA LEU A 390 18.46 -19.12 3.55
C LEU A 390 18.27 -20.19 2.47
N GLY A 391 17.55 -19.87 1.38
CA GLY A 391 17.41 -20.77 0.23
C GLY A 391 18.77 -21.14 -0.38
N LEU A 392 19.68 -20.17 -0.54
CA LEU A 392 21.03 -20.41 -1.04
C LEU A 392 21.86 -21.31 -0.10
N VAL A 393 21.78 -21.06 1.21
CA VAL A 393 22.42 -21.89 2.24
C VAL A 393 21.87 -23.32 2.20
N ALA A 394 20.56 -23.48 2.04
CA ALA A 394 19.88 -24.77 1.93
C ALA A 394 20.40 -25.57 0.73
N VAL A 395 20.44 -24.98 -0.47
CA VAL A 395 20.94 -25.67 -1.67
C VAL A 395 22.43 -26.02 -1.55
N CYS A 396 23.24 -25.11 -1.00
CA CYS A 396 24.65 -25.40 -0.70
C CYS A 396 24.80 -26.57 0.29
N GLY A 397 23.94 -26.63 1.31
CA GLY A 397 23.88 -27.70 2.29
C GLY A 397 23.48 -29.04 1.66
N LEU A 398 22.45 -29.07 0.81
CA LEU A 398 22.04 -30.26 0.07
C LEU A 398 23.18 -30.83 -0.77
N ASP A 399 23.83 -29.97 -1.55
CA ASP A 399 24.92 -30.41 -2.43
C ASP A 399 26.11 -30.91 -1.63
N TRP A 400 26.47 -30.22 -0.53
CA TRP A 400 27.54 -30.67 0.35
C TRP A 400 27.24 -32.03 0.99
N ILE A 401 26.06 -32.23 1.57
CA ILE A 401 25.71 -33.51 2.22
C ILE A 401 25.79 -34.65 1.20
N ALA A 402 25.25 -34.45 -0.01
CA ALA A 402 25.33 -35.44 -1.09
C ALA A 402 26.79 -35.79 -1.45
N GLN A 403 27.68 -34.79 -1.49
CA GLN A 403 29.09 -35.00 -1.78
C GLN A 403 29.84 -35.77 -0.68
N THR A 404 29.40 -35.71 0.57
CA THR A 404 30.03 -36.45 1.68
C THR A 404 29.64 -37.94 1.71
N ARG A 405 28.69 -38.39 0.89
CA ARG A 405 28.25 -39.79 0.85
C ARG A 405 29.24 -40.66 0.08
N LYS A 406 29.66 -41.79 0.70
CA LYS A 406 30.60 -42.76 0.10
C LYS A 406 30.03 -43.45 -1.14
N LYS A 407 28.73 -43.79 -1.13
CA LYS A 407 28.05 -44.47 -2.23
C LYS A 407 27.39 -43.44 -3.16
N ARG A 408 27.69 -43.50 -4.47
CA ARG A 408 27.15 -42.56 -5.48
C ARG A 408 25.63 -42.53 -5.52
N TRP A 409 24.96 -43.68 -5.44
CA TRP A 409 23.50 -43.76 -5.45
C TRP A 409 22.87 -43.08 -4.21
N ALA A 410 23.51 -43.17 -3.04
CA ALA A 410 23.02 -42.51 -1.83
C ALA A 410 23.15 -40.99 -1.93
N GLY A 411 24.20 -40.50 -2.59
CA GLY A 411 24.34 -39.08 -2.95
C GLY A 411 23.28 -38.61 -3.95
N ILE A 412 22.96 -39.42 -4.96
CA ILE A 412 21.91 -39.12 -5.95
C ILE A 412 20.53 -39.11 -5.29
N ALA A 413 20.19 -40.13 -4.49
CA ALA A 413 18.94 -40.20 -3.76
C ALA A 413 18.75 -38.98 -2.82
N TRP A 414 19.84 -38.50 -2.22
CA TRP A 414 19.85 -37.30 -1.39
C TRP A 414 19.58 -36.00 -2.16
N TRP A 415 19.82 -35.96 -3.47
CA TRP A 415 19.34 -34.83 -4.29
C TRP A 415 17.91 -35.02 -4.73
N VAL A 416 17.60 -36.19 -5.28
CA VAL A 416 16.31 -36.45 -5.95
C VAL A 416 15.15 -36.26 -4.99
N LEU A 417 15.21 -36.83 -3.78
CA LEU A 417 14.08 -36.78 -2.85
C LEU A 417 13.79 -35.34 -2.36
N PRO A 418 14.75 -34.59 -1.77
CA PRO A 418 14.49 -33.21 -1.36
C PRO A 418 14.12 -32.29 -2.52
N LEU A 419 14.74 -32.43 -3.70
CA LEU A 419 14.39 -31.61 -4.86
C LEU A 419 13.00 -31.95 -5.41
N ALA A 420 12.57 -33.22 -5.37
CA ALA A 420 11.22 -33.60 -5.77
C ALA A 420 10.19 -33.00 -4.81
N VAL A 421 10.42 -33.10 -3.50
CA VAL A 421 9.55 -32.48 -2.47
C VAL A 421 9.48 -30.97 -2.66
N TRP A 422 10.63 -30.31 -2.85
CA TRP A 422 10.69 -28.87 -3.08
C TRP A 422 10.02 -28.45 -4.39
N GLY A 423 10.15 -29.25 -5.45
CA GLY A 423 9.49 -29.02 -6.72
C GLY A 423 7.97 -29.13 -6.64
N ILE A 424 7.45 -30.13 -5.91
CA ILE A 424 6.01 -30.27 -5.63
C ILE A 424 5.51 -29.05 -4.85
N GLU A 425 6.25 -28.63 -3.83
CA GLU A 425 5.95 -27.44 -3.03
C GLU A 425 5.93 -26.16 -3.87
N ALA A 426 6.96 -25.93 -4.69
CA ALA A 426 7.05 -24.78 -5.58
C ALA A 426 5.91 -24.74 -6.60
N ASN A 427 5.53 -25.90 -7.15
CA ASN A 427 4.37 -26.02 -8.04
C ASN A 427 3.06 -25.70 -7.30
N GLN A 428 2.85 -26.22 -6.09
CA GLN A 428 1.64 -25.91 -5.31
C GLN A 428 1.55 -24.43 -4.96
N TYR A 429 2.66 -23.83 -4.55
CA TYR A 429 2.73 -22.41 -4.19
C TYR A 429 2.40 -21.51 -5.38
N LEU A 430 2.96 -21.76 -6.56
CA LEU A 430 2.64 -20.97 -7.75
C LEU A 430 1.18 -21.13 -8.17
N ASN A 431 0.68 -22.35 -8.24
CA ASN A 431 -0.72 -22.59 -8.61
C ASN A 431 -1.68 -21.90 -7.64
N PHE A 432 -1.41 -21.99 -6.33
CA PHE A 432 -2.19 -21.29 -5.33
C PHE A 432 -2.09 -19.77 -5.48
N SER A 433 -0.89 -19.24 -5.68
CA SER A 433 -0.67 -17.80 -5.80
C SER A 433 -1.40 -17.21 -7.02
N LEU A 434 -1.50 -17.97 -8.11
CA LEU A 434 -2.13 -17.57 -9.38
C LEU A 434 -3.65 -17.73 -9.42
N GLU A 435 -4.23 -18.44 -8.45
CA GLU A 435 -5.68 -18.64 -8.36
C GLU A 435 -6.37 -17.28 -8.24
N ASP A 436 -7.35 -17.01 -9.09
CA ASP A 436 -8.06 -15.73 -9.17
C ASP A 436 -7.16 -14.51 -9.43
N HIS A 437 -6.07 -14.67 -10.19
CA HIS A 437 -5.16 -13.58 -10.58
C HIS A 437 -4.87 -13.53 -12.08
N TYR A 438 -5.86 -13.86 -12.91
CA TYR A 438 -5.74 -13.84 -14.37
C TYR A 438 -6.97 -13.19 -15.01
N TYR A 439 -6.89 -11.88 -15.24
CA TYR A 439 -8.00 -11.08 -15.75
C TYR A 439 -7.64 -10.39 -17.06
N SER A 440 -8.66 -9.89 -17.77
CA SER A 440 -8.42 -9.02 -18.92
C SER A 440 -7.93 -7.65 -18.46
N ASN A 441 -6.97 -7.09 -19.20
CA ASN A 441 -6.54 -5.71 -18.98
C ASN A 441 -7.70 -4.74 -19.24
N ALA A 442 -8.16 -4.04 -18.20
CA ALA A 442 -9.22 -3.05 -18.28
C ALA A 442 -8.89 -1.89 -19.24
N PHE A 443 -7.62 -1.57 -19.45
CA PHE A 443 -7.18 -0.41 -20.22
C PHE A 443 -6.68 -0.76 -21.63
N ARG A 444 -7.01 -1.95 -22.14
CA ARG A 444 -6.72 -2.30 -23.53
C ARG A 444 -7.48 -1.38 -24.51
N PRO A 445 -6.94 -1.06 -25.69
CA PRO A 445 -7.55 -0.10 -26.62
C PRO A 445 -9.02 -0.37 -26.99
N SER A 446 -9.44 -1.64 -27.06
CA SER A 446 -10.83 -1.99 -27.35
C SER A 446 -11.81 -1.57 -26.24
N GLU A 447 -11.38 -1.61 -24.98
CA GLU A 447 -12.19 -1.19 -23.83
C GLU A 447 -12.33 0.33 -23.78
N LEU A 448 -11.23 1.05 -24.03
CA LEU A 448 -11.21 2.52 -24.02
C LEU A 448 -11.97 3.10 -25.21
N ARG A 449 -11.99 2.42 -26.36
CA ARG A 449 -12.74 2.86 -27.55
C ARG A 449 -14.23 3.05 -27.25
N HIS A 450 -14.83 2.15 -26.49
CA HIS A 450 -16.23 2.25 -26.10
C HIS A 450 -16.54 3.55 -25.36
N PHE A 451 -15.71 3.90 -24.36
CA PHE A 451 -15.86 5.16 -23.62
C PHE A 451 -15.54 6.39 -24.48
N GLY A 452 -14.58 6.27 -25.40
CA GLY A 452 -14.28 7.33 -26.38
C GLY A 452 -15.44 7.60 -27.34
N GLU A 453 -16.20 6.58 -27.75
CA GLU A 453 -17.40 6.72 -28.57
C GLU A 453 -18.54 7.38 -27.80
N ILE A 454 -18.77 6.98 -26.54
CA ILE A 454 -19.75 7.64 -25.66
C ILE A 454 -19.38 9.11 -25.48
N ALA A 455 -18.11 9.40 -25.16
CA ALA A 455 -17.64 10.76 -24.93
C ALA A 455 -17.82 11.65 -26.15
N LYS A 456 -17.42 11.17 -27.34
CA LYS A 456 -17.61 11.90 -28.61
C LYS A 456 -19.09 12.16 -28.92
N ALA A 457 -19.95 11.14 -28.75
CA ALA A 457 -21.38 11.28 -29.03
C ALA A 457 -22.09 12.27 -28.09
N ARG A 458 -21.52 12.52 -26.91
CA ARG A 458 -22.09 13.40 -25.88
C ARG A 458 -21.29 14.68 -25.65
N ASN A 459 -20.29 14.97 -26.49
CA ASN A 459 -19.38 16.12 -26.36
C ASN A 459 -18.72 16.22 -24.98
N ILE A 460 -18.31 15.08 -24.42
CA ILE A 460 -17.55 15.03 -23.17
C ILE A 460 -16.06 15.14 -23.51
N ASP A 461 -15.52 16.34 -23.37
CA ASP A 461 -14.12 16.68 -23.65
C ASP A 461 -13.59 17.76 -22.68
N THR A 462 -12.29 18.05 -22.78
CA THR A 462 -11.60 19.05 -21.94
C THR A 462 -11.93 20.50 -22.28
N ALA A 463 -12.66 20.76 -23.37
CA ALA A 463 -13.14 22.10 -23.69
C ALA A 463 -14.41 22.43 -22.89
N GLN A 464 -15.32 21.47 -22.73
CA GLN A 464 -16.56 21.65 -21.98
C GLN A 464 -16.46 21.29 -20.50
N PHE A 465 -15.63 20.29 -20.17
CA PHE A 465 -15.52 19.75 -18.82
C PHE A 465 -14.11 19.95 -18.26
N SER A 466 -14.03 20.20 -16.95
CA SER A 466 -12.76 20.29 -16.21
C SER A 466 -12.32 18.92 -15.69
N SER A 467 -13.28 18.08 -15.29
CA SER A 467 -13.00 16.90 -14.46
C SER A 467 -14.19 15.94 -14.36
N ILE A 468 -13.94 14.78 -13.74
CA ILE A 468 -14.93 13.75 -13.43
C ILE A 468 -15.02 13.57 -11.90
N TYR A 469 -16.24 13.45 -11.37
CA TYR A 469 -16.50 13.05 -9.98
C TYR A 469 -17.19 11.68 -9.96
N LEU A 470 -16.63 10.71 -9.25
CA LEU A 470 -17.13 9.34 -9.18
C LEU A 470 -18.15 9.17 -8.06
N LEU A 471 -19.24 8.43 -8.33
CA LEU A 471 -20.30 8.05 -7.37
C LEU A 471 -20.62 6.54 -7.47
N PRO A 472 -20.67 5.77 -6.37
CA PRO A 472 -20.23 6.11 -5.01
C PRO A 472 -18.81 6.68 -4.96
N SER A 473 -18.61 7.64 -4.05
CA SER A 473 -17.40 8.43 -3.93
C SER A 473 -16.18 7.61 -3.52
N GLU A 474 -15.08 7.77 -4.26
CA GLU A 474 -13.78 7.20 -3.92
C GLU A 474 -12.91 8.27 -3.24
N GLN A 475 -12.55 8.04 -1.98
CA GLN A 475 -11.65 8.85 -1.17
C GLN A 475 -10.77 7.88 -0.36
N GLY A 476 -9.78 7.32 -1.03
CA GLY A 476 -8.93 6.25 -0.50
C GLY A 476 -7.49 6.67 -0.26
N TRP A 477 -6.80 5.95 0.62
CA TRP A 477 -5.35 6.00 0.83
C TRP A 477 -4.75 7.28 1.45
N SER A 478 -5.60 8.18 1.94
CA SER A 478 -5.20 9.32 2.78
C SER A 478 -4.83 8.93 4.22
N ASP A 479 -5.04 7.67 4.59
CA ASP A 479 -4.99 7.15 5.96
C ASP A 479 -6.02 7.77 6.94
N LYS A 480 -6.79 8.80 6.52
CA LYS A 480 -7.78 9.51 7.36
C LYS A 480 -9.21 9.32 6.93
N ILE A 481 -9.45 9.23 5.64
CA ILE A 481 -10.77 8.97 5.06
C ILE A 481 -10.70 7.61 4.39
N TYR A 482 -11.77 6.82 4.59
CA TYR A 482 -11.90 5.49 4.04
C TYR A 482 -13.20 5.37 3.26
N ARG A 483 -13.14 5.70 1.97
CA ARG A 483 -14.22 5.44 1.01
C ARG A 483 -13.63 4.82 -0.23
N ASP A 484 -13.87 3.53 -0.45
CA ASP A 484 -13.30 2.81 -1.58
C ASP A 484 -14.04 3.01 -2.90
N GLY A 485 -15.13 3.80 -2.90
CA GLY A 485 -16.06 3.86 -4.02
C GLY A 485 -16.70 2.48 -4.28
N SER A 486 -17.04 2.23 -5.53
CA SER A 486 -17.51 0.92 -6.00
C SER A 486 -16.60 0.39 -7.11
N TRP A 487 -16.66 -0.92 -7.34
CA TRP A 487 -16.01 -1.53 -8.50
C TRP A 487 -16.35 -0.80 -9.81
N ARG A 488 -17.64 -0.52 -10.02
CA ARG A 488 -18.15 0.10 -11.24
C ARG A 488 -17.68 1.55 -11.40
N SER A 489 -17.82 2.36 -10.35
CA SER A 489 -17.41 3.76 -10.37
C SER A 489 -15.93 3.90 -10.69
N ASN A 490 -15.07 3.07 -10.09
CA ASN A 490 -13.62 3.17 -10.26
C ASN A 490 -13.23 2.63 -11.64
N HIS A 491 -13.70 1.44 -12.01
CA HIS A 491 -13.35 0.82 -13.28
C HIS A 491 -13.81 1.62 -14.50
N ASP A 492 -15.06 2.07 -14.53
CA ASP A 492 -15.60 2.81 -15.67
C ASP A 492 -15.20 4.28 -15.61
N GLY A 493 -15.03 4.85 -14.40
CA GLY A 493 -14.45 6.16 -14.16
C GLY A 493 -13.04 6.33 -14.72
N TYR A 494 -12.16 5.38 -14.42
CA TYR A 494 -10.79 5.40 -14.93
C TYR A 494 -10.76 5.27 -16.45
N LYS A 495 -11.61 4.41 -17.04
CA LYS A 495 -11.71 4.29 -18.50
C LYS A 495 -12.22 5.56 -19.15
N LEU A 496 -13.24 6.21 -18.59
CA LEU A 496 -13.75 7.48 -19.10
C LEU A 496 -12.67 8.57 -19.02
N SER A 497 -11.96 8.66 -17.89
CA SER A 497 -10.84 9.58 -17.72
C SER A 497 -9.76 9.35 -18.78
N LEU A 498 -9.31 8.10 -18.97
CA LEU A 498 -8.33 7.73 -19.99
C LEU A 498 -8.82 7.94 -21.44
N ALA A 499 -10.13 7.93 -21.68
CA ALA A 499 -10.68 8.15 -23.02
C ALA A 499 -10.82 9.65 -23.36
N THR A 500 -10.99 10.49 -22.35
CA THR A 500 -11.32 11.92 -22.49
C THR A 500 -10.21 12.87 -22.07
N SER A 501 -9.15 12.37 -21.43
CA SER A 501 -8.11 13.14 -20.73
C SER A 501 -8.62 14.02 -19.57
N LEU A 502 -9.87 13.82 -19.13
CA LEU A 502 -10.40 14.51 -17.96
C LEU A 502 -9.88 13.85 -16.67
N PRO A 503 -9.26 14.60 -15.75
CA PRO A 503 -8.81 14.07 -14.47
C PRO A 503 -9.98 13.87 -13.50
N LEU A 504 -9.75 13.12 -12.42
CA LEU A 504 -10.75 12.92 -11.38
C LEU A 504 -10.65 13.99 -10.29
N LEU A 505 -11.78 14.44 -9.74
CA LEU A 505 -11.84 15.29 -8.54
C LEU A 505 -11.69 14.50 -7.24
N ASN A 506 -12.04 13.21 -7.27
CA ASN A 506 -11.92 12.28 -6.16
C ASN A 506 -11.16 11.02 -6.60
N GLY A 507 -10.64 10.24 -5.66
CA GLY A 507 -9.93 9.01 -6.03
C GLY A 507 -9.11 8.38 -4.92
N LYS A 508 -8.12 7.60 -5.33
CA LYS A 508 -7.26 6.76 -4.50
C LYS A 508 -5.79 7.01 -4.87
N LEU A 509 -5.13 7.85 -4.08
CA LEU A 509 -3.70 8.15 -4.22
C LEU A 509 -2.97 7.93 -2.91
N SER A 510 -1.80 7.30 -3.01
CA SER A 510 -1.01 6.96 -1.83
C SER A 510 -0.35 8.22 -1.31
N ARG A 511 -0.44 8.43 0.00
CA ARG A 511 0.16 9.58 0.70
C ARG A 511 -0.38 10.95 0.27
N VAL A 512 -1.53 11.01 -0.39
CA VAL A 512 -2.15 12.26 -0.85
C VAL A 512 -2.28 13.31 0.27
N SER A 513 -2.26 14.59 -0.11
CA SER A 513 -2.58 15.71 0.77
C SER A 513 -3.88 15.47 1.53
N LEU A 514 -3.85 15.69 2.84
CA LEU A 514 -5.06 15.59 3.64
C LEU A 514 -6.07 16.69 3.28
N GLY A 515 -5.61 17.91 3.06
CA GLY A 515 -6.43 19.05 2.67
C GLY A 515 -7.17 18.81 1.35
N TRP A 516 -6.52 18.23 0.34
CA TRP A 516 -7.16 17.92 -0.94
C TRP A 516 -8.28 16.89 -0.78
N VAL A 517 -8.07 15.86 0.03
CA VAL A 517 -9.08 14.83 0.31
C VAL A 517 -10.29 15.42 1.01
N LEU A 518 -10.07 16.29 2.00
CA LEU A 518 -11.16 16.95 2.71
C LEU A 518 -11.93 17.90 1.76
N LYS A 519 -11.25 18.72 0.94
CA LYS A 519 -11.92 19.57 -0.07
C LYS A 519 -12.71 18.75 -1.09
N SER A 520 -12.17 17.62 -1.54
CA SER A 520 -12.87 16.71 -2.46
C SER A 520 -14.10 16.06 -1.81
N LEU A 521 -14.03 15.73 -0.51
CA LEU A 521 -15.17 15.22 0.25
C LEU A 521 -16.28 16.27 0.40
N GLN A 522 -15.95 17.57 0.48
CA GLN A 522 -16.93 18.66 0.59
C GLN A 522 -17.95 18.65 -0.55
N VAL A 523 -17.57 18.18 -1.74
CA VAL A 523 -18.46 18.10 -2.92
C VAL A 523 -19.73 17.31 -2.58
N VAL A 524 -19.63 16.24 -1.80
CA VAL A 524 -20.78 15.41 -1.36
C VAL A 524 -21.29 15.77 0.03
N SER A 525 -20.55 16.57 0.80
CA SER A 525 -20.97 17.02 2.14
C SER A 525 -22.25 17.85 2.08
N HIS A 526 -22.89 18.01 3.25
CA HIS A 526 -24.13 18.77 3.42
C HIS A 526 -24.12 20.13 2.67
N PRO A 527 -25.27 20.58 2.11
CA PRO A 527 -25.34 21.84 1.37
C PRO A 527 -24.91 23.07 2.17
N LEU A 528 -25.05 23.07 3.51
CA LEU A 528 -24.58 24.18 4.37
C LEU A 528 -23.06 24.29 4.49
N ILE A 529 -22.32 23.26 4.09
CA ILE A 529 -20.86 23.28 4.08
C ILE A 529 -20.38 23.92 2.79
N ASP A 530 -19.53 24.92 2.92
CA ASP A 530 -18.89 25.57 1.78
C ASP A 530 -18.07 24.59 0.93
N LYS A 531 -18.03 24.83 -0.37
CA LYS A 531 -17.43 23.96 -1.38
C LYS A 531 -16.14 24.60 -1.86
N ALA A 532 -15.12 24.62 -0.99
CA ALA A 532 -13.88 25.36 -1.23
C ALA A 532 -13.19 24.99 -2.56
N LEU A 533 -13.33 23.73 -3.00
CA LEU A 533 -12.81 23.26 -4.29
C LEU A 533 -13.33 24.08 -5.50
N LEU A 534 -14.53 24.68 -5.40
CA LEU A 534 -15.11 25.55 -6.43
C LEU A 534 -14.36 26.87 -6.61
N GLU A 535 -13.47 27.25 -5.70
CA GLU A 535 -12.61 28.43 -5.83
C GLU A 535 -11.33 28.12 -6.63
N GLU A 536 -11.01 26.84 -6.80
CA GLU A 536 -9.74 26.38 -7.38
C GLU A 536 -9.91 25.80 -8.78
N ILE A 537 -11.07 25.24 -9.10
CA ILE A 537 -11.39 24.72 -10.44
C ILE A 537 -11.84 25.83 -11.40
N ASP A 538 -11.68 25.58 -12.70
CA ASP A 538 -12.19 26.47 -13.75
C ASP A 538 -13.72 26.47 -13.77
N ARG A 539 -14.33 27.54 -13.25
CA ARG A 539 -15.79 27.74 -13.22
C ARG A 539 -16.42 27.83 -14.62
N GLY A 540 -15.63 28.12 -15.66
CA GLY A 540 -16.12 28.11 -17.04
C GLY A 540 -16.39 26.71 -17.58
N LYS A 541 -16.02 25.65 -16.85
CA LYS A 541 -16.13 24.25 -17.29
C LYS A 541 -16.91 23.40 -16.31
N ASP A 542 -17.65 22.46 -16.86
CA ASP A 542 -18.52 21.56 -16.10
C ASP A 542 -17.75 20.39 -15.48
N ILE A 543 -18.42 19.70 -14.55
CA ILE A 543 -17.95 18.45 -13.95
C ILE A 543 -18.83 17.30 -14.49
N VAL A 544 -18.21 16.19 -14.89
CA VAL A 544 -18.95 14.97 -15.22
C VAL A 544 -19.16 14.16 -13.94
N LEU A 545 -20.41 13.92 -13.54
CA LEU A 545 -20.73 12.93 -12.51
C LEU A 545 -20.86 11.56 -13.16
N LEU A 546 -19.98 10.63 -12.82
CA LEU A 546 -20.12 9.23 -13.22
C LEU A 546 -20.69 8.44 -12.05
N THR A 547 -21.90 7.94 -12.24
CA THR A 547 -22.64 7.21 -11.21
C THR A 547 -22.78 5.75 -11.56
N SER A 548 -22.40 4.86 -10.64
CA SER A 548 -22.76 3.44 -10.69
C SER A 548 -24.24 3.26 -10.35
N LEU A 549 -24.99 2.58 -11.22
CA LEU A 549 -26.38 2.18 -10.97
C LEU A 549 -26.47 0.78 -10.33
N GLU A 550 -25.36 0.06 -10.26
CA GLU A 550 -25.28 -1.27 -9.63
C GLU A 550 -25.10 -1.19 -8.10
N ASN A 551 -24.79 -0.01 -7.56
CA ASN A 551 -24.47 0.18 -6.16
C ASN A 551 -25.39 1.24 -5.53
N PRO A 552 -25.89 1.03 -4.30
CA PRO A 552 -26.69 2.04 -3.62
C PRO A 552 -25.85 3.29 -3.34
N LEU A 553 -26.43 4.45 -3.61
CA LEU A 553 -25.88 5.73 -3.20
C LEU A 553 -26.37 6.07 -1.79
N SER A 554 -25.53 6.75 -1.02
CA SER A 554 -26.02 7.45 0.17
C SER A 554 -26.99 8.57 -0.22
N ALA A 555 -27.83 9.01 0.73
CA ALA A 555 -28.72 10.15 0.51
C ALA A 555 -27.96 11.43 0.06
N ARG A 556 -26.72 11.60 0.53
CA ARG A 556 -25.85 12.73 0.15
C ARG A 556 -25.38 12.62 -1.30
N GLU A 557 -24.90 11.45 -1.71
CA GLU A 557 -24.46 11.20 -3.08
C GLU A 557 -25.63 11.27 -4.06
N ASP A 558 -26.80 10.75 -3.70
CA ASP A 558 -27.99 10.85 -4.54
C ASP A 558 -28.47 12.31 -4.65
N SER A 559 -28.41 13.09 -3.56
CA SER A 559 -28.70 14.53 -3.61
C SER A 559 -27.78 15.26 -4.59
N LEU A 560 -26.47 14.97 -4.57
CA LEU A 560 -25.51 15.52 -5.53
C LEU A 560 -25.82 15.07 -6.97
N ARG A 561 -26.11 13.78 -7.17
CA ARG A 561 -26.49 13.23 -8.48
C ARG A 561 -27.70 13.94 -9.07
N GLN A 562 -28.72 14.22 -8.26
CA GLN A 562 -29.95 14.89 -8.69
C GLN A 562 -29.75 16.33 -9.16
N LEU A 563 -28.70 17.02 -8.70
CA LEU A 563 -28.35 18.37 -9.18
C LEU A 563 -27.81 18.37 -10.62
N GLY A 564 -27.31 17.23 -11.11
CA GLY A 564 -26.73 17.11 -12.44
C GLY A 564 -27.76 16.84 -13.54
N GLU A 565 -27.52 17.36 -14.74
CA GLU A 565 -28.30 17.09 -15.96
C GLU A 565 -27.84 15.78 -16.62
N VAL A 566 -28.76 14.90 -17.01
CA VAL A 566 -28.40 13.60 -17.60
C VAL A 566 -27.80 13.77 -19.01
N LEU A 567 -26.57 13.30 -19.21
CA LEU A 567 -25.90 13.25 -20.51
C LEU A 567 -26.07 11.88 -21.17
N TYR A 568 -25.99 10.82 -20.36
CA TYR A 568 -26.04 9.43 -20.80
C TYR A 568 -26.49 8.54 -19.65
N SER A 569 -27.22 7.47 -19.95
CA SER A 569 -27.62 6.46 -18.97
C SER A 569 -27.80 5.12 -19.66
N ASN A 570 -27.40 4.03 -18.99
CA ASN A 570 -27.70 2.66 -19.38
C ASN A 570 -28.05 1.83 -18.13
N ASP A 571 -27.98 0.50 -18.24
CA ASP A 571 -28.28 -0.45 -17.16
C ASP A 571 -27.25 -0.44 -16.01
N LYS A 572 -26.04 0.09 -16.23
CA LYS A 572 -24.91 -0.03 -15.28
C LYS A 572 -24.42 1.32 -14.75
N MET A 573 -24.51 2.37 -15.56
CA MET A 573 -23.97 3.68 -15.21
C MET A 573 -24.81 4.83 -15.76
N GLU A 574 -24.71 5.97 -15.10
CA GLU A 574 -25.29 7.24 -15.52
C GLU A 574 -24.18 8.31 -15.52
N LEU A 575 -24.12 9.08 -16.61
CA LEU A 575 -23.25 10.27 -16.73
C LEU A 575 -24.13 11.51 -16.65
N ARG A 576 -23.78 12.43 -15.75
CA ARG A 576 -24.46 13.72 -15.63
C ARG A 576 -23.50 14.88 -15.74
N ARG A 577 -23.98 16.01 -16.25
CA ARG A 577 -23.32 17.31 -16.25
C ARG A 577 -23.67 18.03 -14.96
N LEU A 578 -22.67 18.37 -14.15
CA LEU A 578 -22.81 19.22 -12.98
C LEU A 578 -22.07 20.54 -13.24
N ARG A 579 -22.83 21.63 -13.30
CA ARG A 579 -22.28 22.99 -13.40
C ARG A 579 -21.77 23.44 -12.02
N PRO A 580 -20.54 23.96 -11.88
CA PRO A 580 -20.04 24.55 -10.63
C PRO A 580 -21.01 25.56 -10.02
N GLU A 581 -21.68 26.36 -10.84
CA GLU A 581 -22.67 27.38 -10.43
C GLU A 581 -23.88 26.75 -9.73
N VAL A 582 -24.34 25.58 -10.17
CA VAL A 582 -25.48 24.87 -9.56
C VAL A 582 -25.10 24.41 -8.15
N LEU A 583 -23.88 23.91 -7.96
CA LEU A 583 -23.40 23.50 -6.64
C LEU A 583 -23.23 24.71 -5.71
N ALA A 584 -22.69 25.82 -6.23
CA ALA A 584 -22.57 27.08 -5.49
C ALA A 584 -23.94 27.68 -5.13
N GLU A 585 -24.91 27.65 -6.04
CA GLU A 585 -26.26 28.14 -5.80
C GLU A 585 -27.00 27.27 -4.77
N ASN A 586 -26.83 25.94 -4.83
CA ASN A 586 -27.37 25.03 -3.82
C ASN A 586 -26.84 25.36 -2.41
N HIS A 587 -25.53 25.63 -2.29
CA HIS A 587 -24.94 26.08 -1.03
C HIS A 587 -25.51 27.44 -0.58
N ARG A 588 -25.57 28.41 -1.49
CA ARG A 588 -26.07 29.77 -1.21
C ARG A 588 -27.53 29.75 -0.76
N THR A 589 -28.39 29.03 -1.46
CA THR A 589 -29.81 28.88 -1.13
C THR A 589 -29.96 28.22 0.25
N ALA A 590 -29.23 27.13 0.52
CA ALA A 590 -29.26 26.48 1.83
C ALA A 590 -28.81 27.42 2.96
N ARG A 591 -27.71 28.16 2.76
CA ARG A 591 -27.20 29.14 3.73
C ARG A 591 -28.22 30.27 3.97
N GLN A 592 -28.81 30.83 2.90
CA GLN A 592 -29.81 31.88 3.02
C GLN A 592 -31.05 31.39 3.79
N ALA A 593 -31.55 30.20 3.49
CA ALA A 593 -32.65 29.58 4.22
C ALA A 593 -32.30 29.38 5.70
N ALA A 594 -31.10 28.87 6.00
CA ALA A 594 -30.65 28.67 7.37
C ALA A 594 -30.51 29.98 8.18
N LEU A 595 -30.07 31.07 7.55
CA LEU A 595 -29.95 32.39 8.20
C LEU A 595 -31.31 33.09 8.35
N ALA A 596 -32.22 32.88 7.39
CA ALA A 596 -33.58 33.41 7.42
C ALA A 596 -34.54 32.61 8.30
N ASP A 597 -34.14 31.42 8.78
CA ASP A 597 -34.98 30.57 9.62
C ASP A 597 -35.37 31.29 10.94
N THR A 598 -36.67 31.47 11.13
CA THR A 598 -37.27 32.05 12.34
C THR A 598 -37.93 30.99 13.24
N LEU A 599 -38.05 29.74 12.79
CA LEU A 599 -38.71 28.63 13.49
C LEU A 599 -37.71 27.84 14.35
N LEU A 600 -36.84 28.57 15.05
CA LEU A 600 -35.78 28.01 15.87
C LEU A 600 -36.32 27.55 17.23
N THR A 601 -35.84 26.42 17.72
CA THR A 601 -36.10 25.98 19.09
C THR A 601 -35.00 26.44 20.04
N THR A 602 -35.39 26.75 21.29
CA THR A 602 -34.46 26.95 22.42
C THR A 602 -34.24 25.67 23.21
N GLN A 603 -34.91 24.58 22.85
CA GLN A 603 -34.78 23.26 23.48
C GLN A 603 -33.58 22.51 22.89
N PHE A 604 -32.38 22.84 23.34
CA PHE A 604 -31.15 22.15 22.95
C PHE A 604 -30.11 22.24 24.06
N ILE A 605 -29.10 21.35 23.99
CA ILE A 605 -27.94 21.41 24.88
C ILE A 605 -26.71 21.67 24.00
N ASN A 606 -26.01 22.75 24.29
CA ASN A 606 -24.71 23.06 23.69
C ASN A 606 -23.64 22.95 24.77
N LEU A 607 -22.65 22.09 24.57
CA LEU A 607 -21.57 21.91 25.54
C LEU A 607 -20.35 22.69 25.06
N PRO A 608 -19.95 23.76 25.76
CA PRO A 608 -18.76 24.52 25.39
C PRO A 608 -17.52 23.64 25.60
N THR A 609 -16.65 23.66 24.60
CA THR A 609 -15.40 22.90 24.57
C THR A 609 -14.26 23.88 24.42
N GLU A 610 -13.81 24.47 25.53
CA GLU A 610 -12.83 25.57 25.54
C GLU A 610 -11.58 25.20 26.39
N GLU A 611 -11.15 23.94 26.29
CA GLU A 611 -10.10 23.38 27.15
C GLU A 611 -8.69 23.49 26.54
N ASP A 612 -8.57 23.24 25.23
CA ASP A 612 -7.31 23.26 24.47
C ASP A 612 -7.37 24.35 23.38
N PRO A 613 -6.58 25.43 23.49
CA PRO A 613 -6.60 26.53 22.53
C PRO A 613 -5.82 26.24 21.24
N ALA A 614 -5.11 25.10 21.14
CA ALA A 614 -4.32 24.77 19.96
C ALA A 614 -5.19 24.46 18.74
N HIS A 615 -6.41 23.98 18.98
CA HIS A 615 -7.39 23.66 17.94
C HIS A 615 -8.75 24.19 18.35
N ALA A 616 -9.45 24.84 17.43
CA ALA A 616 -10.82 25.28 17.61
C ALA A 616 -11.57 25.16 16.28
N PHE A 617 -12.74 24.53 16.28
CA PHE A 617 -13.69 24.60 15.18
C PHE A 617 -14.49 25.90 15.29
N VAL A 618 -14.95 26.24 16.49
CA VAL A 618 -15.58 27.52 16.86
C VAL A 618 -15.01 28.02 18.19
N GLY A 619 -15.19 29.30 18.50
CA GLY A 619 -14.74 29.83 19.79
C GLY A 619 -13.22 29.90 19.93
N LYS A 620 -12.69 29.62 21.14
CA LYS A 620 -11.27 29.84 21.48
C LYS A 620 -10.49 28.54 21.72
N GLY A 621 -11.14 27.38 21.69
CA GLY A 621 -10.49 26.09 21.93
C GLY A 621 -11.38 24.91 21.56
N SER A 622 -10.91 23.72 21.96
CA SER A 622 -11.61 22.45 21.80
C SER A 622 -11.38 21.57 23.04
N ARG A 623 -11.97 20.38 23.07
CA ARG A 623 -11.73 19.38 24.11
C ARG A 623 -10.72 18.35 23.64
N LYS A 624 -9.62 18.20 24.38
CA LYS A 624 -8.62 17.15 24.14
C LYS A 624 -9.01 15.89 24.89
N VAL A 625 -9.15 14.79 24.16
CA VAL A 625 -9.49 13.47 24.71
C VAL A 625 -8.24 12.58 24.70
N GLY A 626 -8.05 11.83 25.78
CA GLY A 626 -6.94 10.88 25.92
C GLY A 626 -7.05 9.65 25.01
N PRO A 627 -5.97 8.88 24.86
CA PRO A 627 -6.00 7.62 24.12
C PRO A 627 -6.79 6.53 24.87
N GLY A 628 -7.20 5.50 24.13
CA GLY A 628 -7.96 4.35 24.59
C GLY A 628 -9.46 4.61 24.69
N TRP A 629 -10.16 3.69 25.34
CA TRP A 629 -11.58 3.81 25.65
C TRP A 629 -11.80 4.91 26.68
N THR A 630 -12.42 6.01 26.25
CA THR A 630 -12.69 7.18 27.09
C THR A 630 -14.16 7.54 27.06
N ASP A 631 -14.73 7.76 28.24
CA ASP A 631 -16.07 8.31 28.43
C ASP A 631 -16.02 9.81 28.08
N ILE A 632 -16.62 10.17 26.95
CA ILE A 632 -16.63 11.55 26.48
C ILE A 632 -17.76 12.29 27.17
N TRP A 633 -18.97 11.74 27.12
CA TRP A 633 -20.14 12.42 27.63
C TRP A 633 -21.22 11.44 28.09
N SER A 634 -21.96 11.82 29.12
CA SER A 634 -23.06 11.04 29.69
C SER A 634 -24.30 11.92 29.78
N LEU A 635 -25.44 11.37 29.37
CA LEU A 635 -26.73 12.03 29.28
C LEU A 635 -27.78 11.20 29.99
N ASP A 636 -28.31 11.72 31.10
CA ASP A 636 -29.51 11.18 31.71
C ASP A 636 -30.73 11.55 30.84
N HIS A 637 -31.58 10.58 30.49
CA HIS A 637 -32.75 10.83 29.64
C HIS A 637 -33.78 11.75 30.32
N THR A 638 -33.71 11.93 31.64
CA THR A 638 -34.52 12.92 32.36
C THR A 638 -34.10 14.37 32.05
N ALA A 639 -32.87 14.59 31.58
CA ALA A 639 -32.37 15.89 31.16
C ALA A 639 -32.70 16.24 29.69
N LEU A 640 -33.35 15.33 28.95
CA LEU A 640 -33.74 15.55 27.56
C LEU A 640 -34.93 16.53 27.46
N PRO A 641 -34.84 17.59 26.65
CA PRO A 641 -35.88 18.60 26.57
C PRO A 641 -37.04 18.16 25.66
N GLY A 642 -38.03 17.44 26.22
CA GLY A 642 -39.22 16.96 25.50
C GLY A 642 -39.22 15.45 25.18
N SER A 643 -40.15 15.01 24.33
CA SER A 643 -40.40 13.57 24.05
C SER A 643 -39.90 13.08 22.69
N GLY A 644 -39.35 13.96 21.85
CA GLY A 644 -39.00 13.64 20.46
C GLY A 644 -37.67 12.89 20.32
N PRO A 645 -37.36 12.41 19.10
CA PRO A 645 -36.03 11.91 18.80
C PRO A 645 -35.02 13.07 18.79
N TYR A 646 -33.83 12.83 19.33
CA TYR A 646 -32.75 13.81 19.37
C TYR A 646 -31.61 13.42 18.44
N GLU A 647 -30.85 14.41 18.01
CA GLU A 647 -29.54 14.25 17.38
C GLU A 647 -28.50 14.84 18.31
N ILE A 648 -27.50 14.04 18.68
CA ILE A 648 -26.22 14.56 19.18
C ILE A 648 -25.27 14.67 18.00
N SER A 649 -24.55 15.77 17.89
CA SER A 649 -23.52 15.97 16.89
C SER A 649 -22.33 16.72 17.47
N PHE A 650 -21.15 16.49 16.91
CA PHE A 650 -19.90 17.14 17.29
C PHE A 650 -18.89 17.04 16.14
N TRP A 651 -17.81 17.81 16.22
CA TRP A 651 -16.75 17.85 15.23
C TRP A 651 -15.45 17.27 15.78
N TYR A 652 -14.79 16.43 14.99
CA TYR A 652 -13.47 15.84 15.27
C TYR A 652 -12.39 16.49 14.41
N PHE A 653 -11.29 16.94 15.01
CA PHE A 653 -10.17 17.53 14.28
C PHE A 653 -9.35 16.47 13.54
N VAL A 654 -9.14 16.66 12.24
CA VAL A 654 -8.39 15.72 11.40
C VAL A 654 -6.89 15.97 11.52
N ASP A 655 -6.29 15.42 12.57
CA ASP A 655 -4.86 15.56 12.83
C ASP A 655 -3.99 14.80 11.80
N LYS A 656 -3.02 15.46 11.15
CA LYS A 656 -2.13 14.83 10.16
C LYS A 656 -0.97 14.00 10.77
N THR A 657 -0.71 14.06 12.07
CA THR A 657 0.50 13.42 12.64
C THR A 657 0.45 11.89 12.66
N ARG A 658 -0.76 11.30 12.62
CA ARG A 658 -1.01 9.85 12.75
C ARG A 658 -2.15 9.40 11.86
N PHE A 659 -2.11 8.15 11.38
CA PHE A 659 -3.17 7.51 10.61
C PHE A 659 -4.47 7.33 11.41
N GLY A 660 -5.58 7.12 10.71
CA GLY A 660 -6.86 6.74 11.29
C GLY A 660 -7.55 7.87 12.05
N GLY A 661 -8.60 7.52 12.75
CA GLY A 661 -9.33 8.42 13.61
C GLY A 661 -10.16 7.64 14.62
N PRO A 662 -10.72 8.33 15.63
CA PRO A 662 -11.47 7.70 16.70
C PRO A 662 -12.73 7.00 16.18
N LYS A 663 -13.05 5.90 16.86
CA LYS A 663 -14.32 5.21 16.76
C LYS A 663 -15.20 5.68 17.89
N PHE A 664 -16.43 6.05 17.59
CA PHE A 664 -17.40 6.52 18.57
C PHE A 664 -18.51 5.49 18.75
N TYR A 665 -18.80 5.20 20.01
CA TYR A 665 -19.88 4.31 20.42
C TYR A 665 -20.87 5.11 21.26
N PHE A 666 -22.14 5.08 20.89
CA PHE A 666 -23.19 5.72 21.64
C PHE A 666 -24.12 4.65 22.21
N ARG A 667 -24.03 4.44 23.53
CA ARG A 667 -24.74 3.36 24.24
C ARG A 667 -25.86 3.92 25.08
N THR A 668 -27.06 3.39 24.91
CA THR A 668 -28.16 3.62 25.85
C THR A 668 -28.21 2.48 26.86
N LEU A 669 -28.18 2.82 28.14
CA LEU A 669 -28.30 1.92 29.27
C LEU A 669 -29.71 2.06 29.89
N ASP A 670 -30.27 0.95 30.37
CA ASP A 670 -31.47 0.96 31.22
C ASP A 670 -31.14 1.32 32.69
N ALA A 671 -32.16 1.31 33.55
CA ALA A 671 -32.04 1.65 34.97
C ALA A 671 -31.13 0.67 35.73
N GLU A 672 -31.03 -0.57 35.26
CA GLU A 672 -30.16 -1.63 35.79
C GLU A 672 -28.73 -1.55 35.23
N GLY A 673 -28.45 -0.61 34.32
CA GLY A 673 -27.13 -0.39 33.73
C GLY A 673 -26.79 -1.34 32.57
N LYS A 674 -27.78 -2.06 32.02
CA LYS A 674 -27.60 -2.95 30.87
C LYS A 674 -27.74 -2.17 29.56
N ILE A 675 -26.87 -2.49 28.59
CA ILE A 675 -26.93 -1.90 27.24
C ILE A 675 -28.21 -2.38 26.53
N VAL A 676 -29.09 -1.43 26.21
CA VAL A 676 -30.33 -1.69 25.45
C VAL A 676 -30.21 -1.28 23.98
N GLU A 677 -29.32 -0.34 23.67
CA GLU A 677 -29.05 0.13 22.31
C GLU A 677 -27.59 0.56 22.20
N GLU A 678 -26.93 0.24 21.08
CA GLU A 678 -25.59 0.71 20.74
C GLU A 678 -25.57 1.16 19.29
N GLN A 679 -25.09 2.38 19.06
CA GLN A 679 -24.78 2.90 17.74
C GLN A 679 -23.27 3.09 17.61
N TYR A 680 -22.77 2.94 16.39
CA TYR A 680 -21.35 3.02 16.07
C TYR A 680 -21.12 3.96 14.89
N GLN A 681 -20.11 4.82 15.01
CA GLN A 681 -19.58 5.55 13.86
C GLN A 681 -18.06 5.63 13.91
N TRP A 682 -17.45 5.50 12.73
CA TRP A 682 -16.02 5.69 12.55
C TRP A 682 -15.77 7.00 11.80
N THR A 683 -14.88 7.84 12.33
CA THR A 683 -14.52 9.12 11.72
C THR A 683 -14.02 8.97 10.28
N ASN A 684 -13.32 7.89 9.95
CA ASN A 684 -12.86 7.64 8.57
C ASN A 684 -14.01 7.49 7.56
N GLU A 685 -15.22 7.18 8.01
CA GLU A 685 -16.43 7.04 7.19
C GLU A 685 -17.33 8.29 7.26
N ALA A 686 -16.84 9.39 7.83
CA ALA A 686 -17.56 10.65 7.89
C ALA A 686 -17.80 11.22 6.48
N TRP A 687 -18.88 11.99 6.34
CA TRP A 687 -19.31 12.58 5.07
C TRP A 687 -19.15 14.08 5.01
N ASP A 688 -19.15 14.73 6.17
CA ASP A 688 -19.18 16.17 6.31
C ASP A 688 -17.84 16.63 6.85
N THR A 689 -17.17 17.49 6.09
CA THR A 689 -15.92 18.10 6.51
C THR A 689 -15.91 19.61 6.32
N GLN A 690 -15.39 20.31 7.32
CA GLN A 690 -15.32 21.76 7.30
C GLN A 690 -14.12 22.21 8.13
N ARG A 691 -13.31 23.12 7.59
CA ARG A 691 -12.15 23.73 8.29
C ARG A 691 -11.15 22.71 8.87
N GLY A 692 -10.99 21.54 8.26
CA GLY A 692 -10.11 20.48 8.78
C GLY A 692 -10.74 19.60 9.87
N TRP A 693 -12.05 19.65 10.04
CA TRP A 693 -12.81 18.84 10.99
C TRP A 693 -13.80 17.90 10.27
N LEU A 694 -14.19 16.81 10.93
CA LEU A 694 -15.20 15.86 10.48
C LEU A 694 -16.38 15.85 11.45
N ARG A 695 -17.60 15.97 10.92
CA ARG A 695 -18.82 15.94 11.73
C ARG A 695 -19.24 14.50 12.00
N MET A 696 -19.50 14.20 13.27
CA MET A 696 -20.09 12.94 13.73
C MET A 696 -21.47 13.23 14.31
N PHE A 697 -22.38 12.25 14.25
CA PHE A 697 -23.70 12.42 14.85
C PHE A 697 -24.34 11.10 15.26
N PHE A 698 -25.15 11.08 16.30
CA PHE A 698 -25.94 9.92 16.72
C PHE A 698 -27.38 10.32 16.99
N THR A 699 -28.28 9.35 16.95
CA THR A 699 -29.71 9.60 17.14
C THR A 699 -30.21 8.98 18.45
N VAL A 700 -31.09 9.65 19.18
CA VAL A 700 -31.76 9.09 20.36
C VAL A 700 -33.23 8.99 20.03
N ALA A 701 -33.80 7.78 19.96
CA ALA A 701 -35.16 7.59 19.44
C ALA A 701 -36.26 8.24 20.31
N ALA A 702 -36.15 8.15 21.64
CA ALA A 702 -37.03 8.82 22.59
C ALA A 702 -36.44 8.82 24.01
N ALA A 703 -36.73 9.86 24.80
CA ALA A 703 -36.43 9.89 26.22
C ALA A 703 -37.19 8.77 26.95
N LYS A 704 -36.48 7.97 27.77
CA LYS A 704 -37.06 6.87 28.54
C LYS A 704 -36.68 7.07 30.02
N PRO A 705 -37.64 7.09 30.95
CA PRO A 705 -37.34 7.27 32.37
C PRO A 705 -36.37 6.20 32.89
N GLY A 706 -35.35 6.61 33.63
CA GLY A 706 -34.33 5.70 34.18
C GLY A 706 -33.25 5.25 33.19
N HIS A 707 -33.34 5.64 31.91
CA HIS A 707 -32.29 5.35 30.94
C HIS A 707 -31.23 6.46 30.92
N ARG A 708 -29.99 6.07 30.62
CA ARG A 708 -28.88 7.01 30.37
C ARG A 708 -28.14 6.65 29.10
N SER A 709 -27.74 7.65 28.32
CA SER A 709 -26.91 7.48 27.14
C SER A 709 -25.48 7.91 27.42
N ILE A 710 -24.50 7.14 26.95
CA ILE A 710 -23.08 7.46 27.12
C ILE A 710 -22.39 7.40 25.76
N LEU A 711 -21.67 8.48 25.44
CA LEU A 711 -20.78 8.57 24.30
C LEU A 711 -19.37 8.17 24.73
N TYR A 712 -18.87 7.12 24.11
CA TYR A 712 -17.50 6.64 24.24
C TYR A 712 -16.73 6.94 22.97
N GLY A 713 -15.45 7.27 23.12
CA GLY A 713 -14.50 7.25 22.01
C GLY A 713 -13.37 6.27 22.28
N ASP A 714 -12.95 5.55 21.24
CA ASP A 714 -11.83 4.63 21.26
C ASP A 714 -10.83 4.99 20.16
N TYR A 715 -9.60 5.29 20.55
CA TYR A 715 -8.52 5.61 19.63
C TYR A 715 -7.15 5.42 20.27
N PHE A 716 -6.15 5.00 19.50
CA PHE A 716 -4.79 4.76 20.02
C PHE A 716 -4.06 6.03 20.45
N HIS A 717 -4.53 7.21 20.02
CA HIS A 717 -3.88 8.48 20.27
C HIS A 717 -4.86 9.48 20.87
N HIS A 718 -4.34 10.60 21.36
CA HIS A 718 -5.20 11.71 21.75
C HIS A 718 -5.86 12.33 20.51
N TYR A 719 -7.01 12.98 20.73
CA TYR A 719 -7.78 13.62 19.67
C TYR A 719 -8.54 14.83 20.21
N TRP A 720 -9.05 15.66 19.31
CA TRP A 720 -9.76 16.89 19.67
C TRP A 720 -11.20 16.84 19.17
N LEU A 721 -12.12 17.26 20.04
CA LEU A 721 -13.53 17.37 19.75
C LEU A 721 -14.03 18.78 20.05
N ASP A 722 -14.93 19.29 19.23
CA ASP A 722 -15.51 20.62 19.40
C ASP A 722 -16.98 20.68 18.94
N ALA A 723 -17.67 21.76 19.31
CA ALA A 723 -19.04 22.08 18.93
C ALA A 723 -20.03 20.94 19.20
N PHE A 724 -20.11 20.50 20.46
CA PHE A 724 -21.09 19.50 20.89
C PHE A 724 -22.49 20.08 20.97
N LEU A 725 -23.40 19.56 20.14
CA LEU A 725 -24.78 19.97 20.09
C LEU A 725 -25.73 18.76 20.19
N LEU A 726 -26.62 18.80 21.18
CA LEU A 726 -27.80 17.94 21.26
C LEU A 726 -29.05 18.75 20.92
N ARG A 727 -29.83 18.32 19.93
CA ARG A 727 -31.06 18.99 19.49
C ARG A 727 -32.18 18.01 19.15
N PRO A 728 -33.47 18.38 19.23
CA PRO A 728 -34.56 17.63 18.61
C PRO A 728 -34.35 17.52 17.10
N GLN A 729 -34.64 16.36 16.51
CA GLN A 729 -34.42 16.14 15.07
C GLN A 729 -35.38 16.93 14.18
N ASP A 730 -36.61 17.16 14.66
CA ASP A 730 -37.70 17.84 13.96
C ASP A 730 -37.62 19.38 14.04
N ARG A 731 -36.66 19.91 14.81
CA ARG A 731 -36.50 21.35 15.04
C ARG A 731 -35.09 21.81 14.70
N ASN A 732 -35.01 23.05 14.23
CA ASN A 732 -33.75 23.69 13.93
C ASN A 732 -33.24 24.50 15.12
N VAL A 733 -31.92 24.57 15.26
CA VAL A 733 -31.23 25.28 16.34
C VAL A 733 -30.19 26.21 15.74
N ARG A 734 -30.04 27.38 16.36
CA ARG A 734 -28.98 28.35 16.06
C ARG A 734 -28.21 28.71 17.33
N VAL A 735 -26.89 28.54 17.30
CA VAL A 735 -25.97 29.02 18.33
C VAL A 735 -25.14 30.16 17.76
N VAL A 736 -25.14 31.31 18.43
CA VAL A 736 -24.47 32.53 17.95
C VAL A 736 -23.07 32.60 18.56
N HIS A 737 -22.08 32.88 17.70
CA HIS A 737 -20.70 33.15 18.07
C HIS A 737 -20.27 34.53 17.54
N ASP A 738 -19.10 35.01 17.98
CA ASP A 738 -18.61 36.36 17.62
C ASP A 738 -18.34 36.51 16.11
N ASP A 739 -17.96 35.43 15.43
CA ASP A 739 -17.51 35.39 14.03
C ASP A 739 -18.47 34.64 13.08
N GLY A 740 -19.61 34.16 13.59
CA GLY A 740 -20.56 33.34 12.82
C GLY A 740 -21.64 32.70 13.67
N VAL A 741 -22.35 31.74 13.08
CA VAL A 741 -23.40 30.97 13.76
C VAL A 741 -23.27 29.49 13.45
N LEU A 742 -23.55 28.63 14.44
CA LEU A 742 -23.79 27.22 14.21
C LEU A 742 -25.28 27.01 13.96
N TYR A 743 -25.65 26.55 12.77
CA TYR A 743 -27.02 26.15 12.44
C TYR A 743 -27.10 24.63 12.32
N ASN A 744 -27.85 23.97 13.20
CA ASN A 744 -27.86 22.50 13.31
C ASN A 744 -26.46 21.87 13.39
N ASN A 745 -25.55 22.58 14.04
CA ASN A 745 -24.13 22.26 14.18
C ASN A 745 -23.30 22.34 12.87
N TYR A 746 -23.77 23.10 11.87
CA TYR A 746 -22.96 23.49 10.71
C TYR A 746 -22.51 24.94 10.88
N TRP A 747 -21.21 25.19 10.66
CA TRP A 747 -20.66 26.53 10.82
C TRP A 747 -20.99 27.42 9.62
N LEU A 748 -21.63 28.55 9.89
CA LEU A 748 -21.93 29.59 8.94
C LEU A 748 -21.15 30.85 9.35
N PRO A 749 -20.04 31.20 8.66
CA PRO A 749 -19.30 32.42 8.96
C PRO A 749 -20.18 33.65 8.68
N LYS A 750 -19.95 34.76 9.39
CA LYS A 750 -20.67 36.03 9.19
C LYS A 750 -20.58 36.53 7.75
#